data_AF-A0A9D9GX06-F1
#
_entry.id   AF-A0A9D9GX06-F1
#
_cell.length_a   1.000
_cell.length_b   1.000
_cell.length_c   1.000
_cell.angle_alpha   90.00
_cell.angle_beta   90.00
_cell.angle_gamma   90.00
#
_symmetry.space_group_name_H-M   'P 1'
#
loop_
_entity.id
_entity.type
_entity.pdbx_description
1 polymer ?
#
loop_
_entity_poly.entity_id
_entity_poly.type
_entity_poly.pdbx_seq_one_letter_code
_entity_poly.pdbx_strand_id
1 'polypeptide(L)'
;MSDEISSSNADLYNKLSSAIGKQSGKISESAEQVNLSVFKDNDPIKGKIQDALLKFKRNNGNNNISSSNKPAETHINPDGSGTKVTQRMDKNGNLVTETVTMGPGGKVLSKNSTVKNKNGKMINNVTTTYTYDNDGKLQKTKTSIVNGRGITTREDLYGSDGKIQHRKEEQTTFKGGKKLKSKAETDFNYENGKLSSTVRKGTDIEGHPYEDIRNYEEDGKTLKNRSHSYYRRGALHKDYYEGENLTNRMQGGLPSTRVVYEEDGTTVKETIKNEFDENGVLIGREKYDRNGNLIEKHDFSKVDGHFDTAYQIGKGDCYLLASINALSQTEKGQEILRQNITESVNENGEKVYTITFPGAEIARDSLINGTGEVNMGKLPADKVHIQGSYTVTEAELEAAAKRAGKDYSAGDKDVLLYEIAYEKYRKDVAQTIKDNNINPRKTQYIAGLGIANVSSEDKLSGGNAAEATFILTGRQSDTYIPPHPQKAPTCYIDADMNMHVTDESGNLDSDFNDKAMAVMVNNKPNNDVDGMLADLREDSRDGKIDNYAATAGFTVSSQEVNGQVISGGGHALTIVKVTDDEVVLSNPWDPDTNITMTIDEFKKAATLVTCIELNPQEQAQSNQNNSNDTGGKIQSLLSRINSQQPSRPVLTSEQRENLISFAHRYIAQHGITPSKANVQKILNALRELNPDAVKTENGEMYLDAGTEINLPDFDDI
;
A
#
# COMPACT_ATOMS: atom_id res chain seq x y z
N MET A 1 43.30 44.92 -20.87
CA MET A 1 42.00 45.33 -20.26
C MET A 1 41.38 44.23 -19.38
N SER A 2 42.21 43.35 -18.81
CA SER A 2 41.78 42.26 -17.90
C SER A 2 42.35 42.38 -16.48
N ASP A 3 43.18 43.40 -16.20
CA ASP A 3 43.81 43.60 -14.90
C ASP A 3 43.17 44.72 -14.05
N GLU A 4 42.18 45.45 -14.58
CA GLU A 4 41.44 46.50 -13.85
C GLU A 4 40.13 46.02 -13.20
N ILE A 5 39.71 44.77 -13.45
CA ILE A 5 38.44 44.24 -12.92
C ILE A 5 38.64 43.50 -11.57
N SER A 6 39.85 43.02 -11.25
CA SER A 6 40.08 42.25 -10.01
C SER A 6 40.24 43.13 -8.76
N SER A 7 40.74 44.37 -8.90
CA SER A 7 40.92 45.30 -7.78
C SER A 7 39.61 45.91 -7.27
N SER A 8 38.64 46.13 -8.18
CA SER A 8 37.30 46.67 -7.89
C SER A 8 36.48 45.78 -6.96
N ASN A 9 36.53 44.45 -7.16
CA ASN A 9 35.75 43.50 -6.35
C ASN A 9 36.34 43.26 -4.95
N ALA A 10 37.68 43.36 -4.80
CA ALA A 10 38.33 43.23 -3.50
C ALA A 10 38.03 44.44 -2.59
N ASP A 11 37.98 45.64 -3.16
CA ASP A 11 37.63 46.87 -2.42
C ASP A 11 36.14 46.86 -2.03
N LEU A 12 35.26 46.32 -2.89
CA LEU A 12 33.85 46.14 -2.57
C LEU A 12 33.61 45.13 -1.43
N TYR A 13 34.32 44.00 -1.47
CA TYR A 13 34.22 42.97 -0.45
C TYR A 13 34.75 43.45 0.91
N ASN A 14 35.86 44.20 0.92
CA ASN A 14 36.41 44.78 2.14
C ASN A 14 35.50 45.87 2.73
N LYS A 15 34.85 46.69 1.90
CA LYS A 15 33.85 47.69 2.35
C LYS A 15 32.59 47.02 2.92
N LEU A 16 32.10 45.94 2.30
CA LEU A 16 30.95 45.19 2.82
C LEU A 16 31.28 44.49 4.15
N SER A 17 32.46 43.88 4.24
CA SER A 17 32.94 43.20 5.46
C SER A 17 33.16 44.20 6.62
N SER A 18 33.64 45.41 6.30
CA SER A 18 33.79 46.49 7.28
C SER A 18 32.45 47.06 7.75
N ALA A 19 31.45 47.15 6.86
CA ALA A 19 30.10 47.61 7.20
C ALA A 19 29.29 46.60 8.04
N ILE A 20 29.63 45.31 7.98
CA ILE A 20 28.94 44.22 8.68
C ILE A 20 29.62 43.88 10.03
N GLY A 21 30.87 44.32 10.25
CA GLY A 21 31.64 44.01 11.46
C GLY A 21 32.12 42.56 11.47
N LYS A 22 33.40 42.33 11.79
CA LYS A 22 33.96 40.98 11.90
C LYS A 22 33.32 40.22 13.08
N GLN A 23 32.26 39.47 12.81
CA GLN A 23 31.88 38.31 13.61
C GLN A 23 31.77 37.07 12.72
N SER A 24 32.70 36.15 12.91
CA SER A 24 32.64 34.79 12.39
C SER A 24 31.53 34.01 13.11
N GLY A 25 30.44 33.70 12.42
CA GLY A 25 29.45 32.69 12.83
C GLY A 25 28.02 33.20 12.95
N LYS A 26 27.12 32.61 12.14
CA LYS A 26 25.65 32.78 12.09
C LYS A 26 25.11 34.10 11.50
N ILE A 27 24.89 34.07 10.19
CA ILE A 27 24.09 35.05 9.44
C ILE A 27 22.62 34.64 9.53
N SER A 28 21.93 34.94 10.64
CA SER A 28 20.46 34.85 10.64
C SER A 28 19.75 35.90 11.51
N GLU A 29 20.47 36.76 12.24
CA GLU A 29 19.83 37.74 13.14
C GLU A 29 20.33 39.20 13.01
N SER A 30 21.26 39.53 12.11
CA SER A 30 21.91 40.86 12.09
C SER A 30 21.64 41.75 10.87
N ALA A 31 20.53 41.57 10.14
CA ALA A 31 20.20 42.43 9.00
C ALA A 31 19.74 43.86 9.38
N GLU A 32 19.44 44.12 10.65
CA GLU A 32 18.90 45.43 11.10
C GLU A 32 19.94 46.53 11.32
N GLN A 33 21.25 46.22 11.30
CA GLN A 33 22.30 47.19 11.60
C GLN A 33 23.33 47.34 10.48
N VAL A 34 22.89 47.48 9.23
CA VAL A 34 23.80 47.91 8.15
C VAL A 34 23.99 49.42 8.25
N ASN A 35 25.15 49.87 8.72
CA ASN A 35 25.47 51.29 8.78
C ASN A 35 25.79 51.84 7.38
N LEU A 36 24.86 52.58 6.78
CA LEU A 36 25.02 53.14 5.44
C LEU A 36 25.87 54.42 5.39
N SER A 37 26.35 54.92 6.53
CA SER A 37 27.17 56.14 6.60
C SER A 37 28.58 55.98 6.00
N VAL A 38 29.01 54.75 5.73
CA VAL A 38 30.28 54.44 5.06
C VAL A 38 30.24 54.65 3.55
N PHE A 39 29.05 54.84 2.96
CA PHE A 39 28.87 55.12 1.53
C PHE A 39 28.54 56.60 1.31
N LYS A 40 29.29 57.26 0.42
CA LYS A 40 29.03 58.65 -0.01
C LYS A 40 27.64 58.75 -0.62
N ASP A 41 26.99 59.91 -0.51
CA ASP A 41 25.57 60.05 -0.87
C ASP A 41 25.24 59.85 -2.36
N ASN A 42 26.25 59.88 -3.23
CA ASN A 42 26.12 59.61 -4.67
C ASN A 42 26.68 58.23 -5.09
N ASP A 43 26.91 57.32 -4.15
CA ASP A 43 27.39 55.98 -4.48
C ASP A 43 26.25 55.12 -5.06
N PRO A 44 26.33 54.65 -6.33
CA PRO A 44 25.28 53.88 -6.99
C PRO A 44 24.98 52.54 -6.30
N ILE A 45 25.86 52.07 -5.40
CA ILE A 45 25.69 50.83 -4.64
C ILE A 45 24.80 51.05 -3.41
N LYS A 46 24.80 52.26 -2.82
CA LYS A 46 23.97 52.63 -1.66
C LYS A 46 22.47 52.44 -1.96
N GLY A 47 22.04 52.84 -3.16
CA GLY A 47 20.66 52.66 -3.62
C GLY A 47 20.26 51.19 -3.79
N LYS A 48 21.14 50.34 -4.34
CA LYS A 48 20.88 48.90 -4.50
C LYS A 48 20.79 48.17 -3.15
N ILE A 49 21.61 48.56 -2.18
CA ILE A 49 21.57 48.00 -0.82
C ILE A 49 20.30 48.46 -0.09
N GLN A 50 19.89 49.73 -0.24
CA GLN A 50 18.62 50.22 0.30
C GLN A 50 17.42 49.48 -0.29
N ASP A 51 17.38 49.25 -1.60
CA ASP A 51 16.31 48.50 -2.26
C ASP A 51 16.26 47.03 -1.81
N ALA A 52 17.42 46.39 -1.62
CA ALA A 52 17.50 45.03 -1.09
C ALA A 52 17.00 44.95 0.36
N LEU A 53 17.39 45.91 1.21
CA LEU A 53 16.89 46.05 2.59
C LEU A 53 15.38 46.32 2.62
N LEU A 54 14.87 47.13 1.70
CA LEU A 54 13.44 47.43 1.59
C LEU A 54 12.63 46.19 1.16
N LYS A 55 13.16 45.39 0.22
CA LYS A 55 12.57 44.10 -0.19
C LYS A 55 12.60 43.07 0.94
N PHE A 56 13.71 43.01 1.69
CA PHE A 56 13.81 42.14 2.86
C PHE A 56 12.79 42.53 3.94
N LYS A 57 12.62 43.82 4.23
CA LYS A 57 11.60 44.33 5.15
C LYS A 57 10.16 44.07 4.66
N ARG A 58 9.89 44.17 3.35
CA ARG A 58 8.57 43.83 2.79
C ARG A 58 8.26 42.34 2.85
N ASN A 59 9.24 41.47 2.64
CA ASN A 59 9.04 40.01 2.72
C ASN A 59 8.86 39.52 4.16
N ASN A 60 9.41 40.23 5.15
CA ASN A 60 9.19 39.94 6.58
C ASN A 60 8.00 40.71 7.21
N GLY A 61 7.51 41.76 6.54
CA GLY A 61 6.50 42.68 7.07
C GLY A 61 5.05 42.17 7.09
N ASN A 62 4.76 40.98 6.57
CA ASN A 62 3.41 40.40 6.60
C ASN A 62 3.13 39.49 7.82
N ASN A 63 4.08 39.35 8.75
CA ASN A 63 3.82 38.74 10.06
C ASN A 63 3.54 39.84 11.11
N ASN A 64 2.41 40.52 10.97
CA ASN A 64 1.88 41.37 12.03
C ASN A 64 1.22 40.49 13.10
N ILE A 65 2.05 39.75 13.85
CA ILE A 65 1.65 39.10 15.10
C ILE A 65 1.81 40.14 16.19
N SER A 66 0.69 40.50 16.82
CA SER A 66 0.58 41.28 18.06
C SER A 66 1.79 41.06 18.98
N SER A 67 2.51 42.14 19.27
CA SER A 67 3.72 42.22 20.09
C SER A 67 3.47 42.02 21.59
N SER A 68 2.93 40.85 21.97
CA SER A 68 2.79 40.44 23.38
C SER A 68 3.76 39.30 23.79
N ASN A 69 4.83 39.05 23.03
CA ASN A 69 5.87 38.11 23.45
C ASN A 69 6.73 38.78 24.53
N LYS A 70 6.31 38.62 25.79
CA LYS A 70 7.18 38.88 26.95
C LYS A 70 8.50 38.11 26.76
N PRO A 71 9.66 38.72 27.06
CA PRO A 71 10.93 38.03 26.99
C PRO A 71 10.92 36.81 27.91
N ALA A 72 11.60 35.75 27.48
CA ALA A 72 11.79 34.54 28.26
C ALA A 72 12.35 34.87 29.66
N GLU A 73 11.54 34.65 30.71
CA GLU A 73 11.93 34.91 32.09
C GLU A 73 12.80 33.76 32.61
N THR A 74 14.02 34.08 33.06
CA THR A 74 14.94 33.13 33.72
C THR A 74 15.32 33.70 35.08
N HIS A 75 14.96 32.98 36.14
CA HIS A 75 15.25 33.33 37.53
C HIS A 75 15.96 32.15 38.17
N ILE A 76 17.31 32.21 38.25
CA ILE A 76 18.14 31.19 38.88
C ILE A 76 18.83 31.80 40.10
N ASN A 77 18.63 31.17 41.25
CA ASN A 77 19.25 31.51 42.53
C ASN A 77 20.72 31.07 42.57
N PRO A 78 21.54 31.60 43.48
CA PRO A 78 22.95 31.22 43.62
C PRO A 78 23.18 29.73 43.92
N ASP A 79 22.22 29.07 44.56
CA ASP A 79 22.27 27.63 44.85
C ASP A 79 21.88 26.75 43.63
N GLY A 80 21.61 27.37 42.48
CA GLY A 80 21.17 26.70 41.24
C GLY A 80 19.69 26.38 41.17
N SER A 81 18.91 26.64 42.23
CA SER A 81 17.45 26.51 42.19
C SER A 81 16.81 27.65 41.39
N GLY A 82 15.62 27.45 40.85
CA GLY A 82 14.92 28.51 40.13
C GLY A 82 14.04 28.02 38.99
N THR A 83 13.63 28.96 38.14
CA THR A 83 12.80 28.66 36.96
C THR A 83 13.42 29.25 35.71
N LYS A 84 13.48 28.46 34.64
CA LYS A 84 13.90 28.87 33.30
C LYS A 84 12.74 28.69 32.34
N VAL A 85 12.29 29.77 31.71
CA VAL A 85 11.31 29.73 30.62
C VAL A 85 12.04 29.90 29.30
N THR A 86 11.69 29.11 28.29
CA THR A 86 12.13 29.29 26.91
C THR A 86 10.92 29.27 25.98
N GLN A 87 10.96 30.10 24.94
CA GLN A 87 9.93 30.18 23.92
C GLN A 87 10.56 30.04 22.55
N ARG A 88 9.93 29.26 21.67
CA ARG A 88 10.34 29.10 20.27
C ARG A 88 9.15 28.78 19.39
N MET A 89 9.27 29.05 18.10
CA MET A 89 8.30 28.60 17.09
C MET A 89 8.73 27.23 16.55
N ASP A 90 7.79 26.31 16.39
CA ASP A 90 8.05 25.05 15.67
C ASP A 90 8.00 25.24 14.14
N LYS A 91 8.30 24.17 13.39
CA LYS A 91 8.29 24.17 11.91
C LYS A 91 6.93 24.53 11.29
N ASN A 92 5.84 24.42 12.05
CA ASN A 92 4.48 24.70 11.62
C ASN A 92 4.02 26.12 12.03
N GLY A 93 4.87 26.86 12.72
CA GLY A 93 4.55 28.18 13.27
C GLY A 93 3.69 28.13 14.53
N ASN A 94 3.74 27.04 15.30
CA ASN A 94 3.13 26.97 16.63
C ASN A 94 4.11 27.46 17.69
N LEU A 95 3.60 28.14 18.72
CA LEU A 95 4.41 28.60 19.86
C LEU A 95 4.63 27.44 20.83
N VAL A 96 5.90 27.10 21.06
CA VAL A 96 6.35 26.15 22.07
C VAL A 96 6.91 26.93 23.25
N THR A 97 6.30 26.77 24.43
CA THR A 97 6.80 27.33 25.69
C THR A 97 7.27 26.19 26.58
N GLU A 98 8.53 26.21 26.98
CA GLU A 98 9.12 25.24 27.90
C GLU A 98 9.53 25.93 29.20
N THR A 99 9.01 25.45 30.33
CA THR A 99 9.31 25.90 31.68
C THR A 99 10.02 24.79 32.42
N VAL A 100 11.25 25.05 32.87
CA VAL A 100 12.05 24.11 33.67
C VAL A 100 12.20 24.69 35.07
N THR A 101 11.77 23.94 36.08
CA THR A 101 11.96 24.27 37.49
C THR A 101 13.10 23.42 38.04
N MET A 102 14.09 24.07 38.66
CA MET A 102 15.27 23.45 39.24
C MET A 102 15.28 23.65 40.75
N GLY A 103 15.73 22.62 41.47
CA GLY A 103 16.03 22.66 42.90
C GLY A 103 17.50 22.99 43.17
N PRO A 104 17.91 22.99 44.44
CA PRO A 104 19.31 23.21 44.81
C PRO A 104 20.27 22.26 44.08
N GLY A 105 21.44 22.78 43.71
CA GLY A 105 22.43 22.07 42.90
C GLY A 105 22.05 21.95 41.41
N GLY A 106 21.03 22.69 40.95
CA GLY A 106 20.60 22.71 39.55
C GLY A 106 19.82 21.46 39.10
N LYS A 107 19.39 20.61 40.03
CA LYS A 107 18.60 19.40 39.71
C LYS A 107 17.23 19.78 39.17
N VAL A 108 16.82 19.19 38.06
CA VAL A 108 15.50 19.48 37.46
C VAL A 108 14.41 18.83 38.28
N LEU A 109 13.48 19.60 38.87
CA LEU A 109 12.34 19.09 39.65
C LEU A 109 11.09 18.92 38.78
N SER A 110 10.90 19.81 37.81
CA SER A 110 9.81 19.68 36.84
C SER A 110 10.13 20.35 35.52
N LYS A 111 9.55 19.81 34.45
CA LYS A 111 9.60 20.34 33.11
C LYS A 111 8.19 20.39 32.55
N ASN A 112 7.72 21.56 32.15
CA ASN A 112 6.43 21.75 31.48
C ASN A 112 6.65 22.28 30.07
N SER A 113 6.06 21.66 29.06
CA SER A 113 6.15 22.08 27.67
C SER A 113 4.75 22.21 27.09
N THR A 114 4.36 23.42 26.72
CA THR A 114 3.05 23.73 26.14
C THR A 114 3.22 24.17 24.69
N VAL A 115 2.44 23.57 23.78
CA VAL A 115 2.37 23.92 22.37
C VAL A 115 1.02 24.57 22.08
N LYS A 116 1.03 25.80 21.59
CA LYS A 116 -0.16 26.54 21.18
C LYS A 116 -0.11 26.83 19.68
N ASN A 117 -1.23 26.63 18.99
CA ASN A 117 -1.33 26.98 17.59
C ASN A 117 -1.30 28.51 17.38
N LYS A 118 -1.31 28.94 16.11
CA LYS A 118 -1.34 30.37 15.72
C LYS A 118 -2.51 31.16 16.32
N ASN A 119 -3.60 30.47 16.70
CA ASN A 119 -4.78 31.07 17.32
C ASN A 119 -4.71 31.06 18.86
N GLY A 120 -3.59 30.65 19.45
CA GLY A 120 -3.41 30.54 20.90
C GLY A 120 -4.08 29.33 21.55
N LYS A 121 -4.73 28.45 20.78
CA LYS A 121 -5.35 27.21 21.30
C LYS A 121 -4.25 26.19 21.61
N MET A 122 -4.31 25.60 22.81
CA MET A 122 -3.39 24.54 23.23
C MET A 122 -3.64 23.28 22.38
N ILE A 123 -2.57 22.74 21.78
CA ILE A 123 -2.59 21.50 21.01
C ILE A 123 -2.02 20.35 21.85
N ASN A 124 -0.97 20.65 22.61
CA ASN A 124 -0.25 19.67 23.42
C ASN A 124 0.31 20.34 24.68
N ASN A 125 0.30 19.60 25.79
CA ASN A 125 0.93 19.99 27.04
C ASN A 125 1.59 18.76 27.67
N VAL A 126 2.90 18.84 27.93
CA VAL A 126 3.68 17.76 28.54
C VAL A 126 4.29 18.27 29.83
N THR A 127 3.91 17.66 30.96
CA THR A 127 4.46 17.97 32.27
C THR A 127 5.19 16.76 32.82
N THR A 128 6.49 16.87 33.09
CA THR A 128 7.30 15.84 33.75
C THR A 128 7.77 16.34 35.11
N THR A 129 7.65 15.52 36.13
CA THR A 129 8.17 15.75 37.48
C THR A 129 9.24 14.71 37.80
N TYR A 130 10.25 15.11 38.55
CA TYR A 130 11.41 14.28 38.89
C TYR A 130 11.56 14.23 40.41
N THR A 131 11.86 13.04 40.93
CA THR A 131 12.10 12.82 42.35
C THR A 131 13.45 12.13 42.52
N TYR A 132 14.26 12.65 43.44
CA TYR A 132 15.60 12.18 43.73
C TYR A 132 15.69 11.67 45.17
N ASP A 133 16.61 10.75 45.44
CA ASP A 133 16.98 10.39 46.80
C ASP A 133 17.92 11.44 47.44
N ASN A 134 18.31 11.17 48.69
CA ASN A 134 19.20 12.03 49.47
C ASN A 134 20.60 12.15 48.86
N ASP A 135 21.06 11.12 48.14
CA ASP A 135 22.34 11.12 47.42
C ASP A 135 22.24 11.83 46.06
N GLY A 136 21.02 12.24 45.68
CA GLY A 136 20.74 12.93 44.43
C GLY A 136 20.59 12.03 43.22
N LYS A 137 20.46 10.71 43.38
CA LYS A 137 20.13 9.80 42.28
C LYS A 137 18.64 9.88 41.98
N LEU A 138 18.30 9.77 40.70
CA LEU A 138 16.92 9.81 40.25
C LEU A 138 16.19 8.54 40.70
N GLN A 139 15.07 8.70 41.41
CA GLN A 139 14.26 7.60 41.94
C GLN A 139 12.97 7.41 41.14
N LYS A 140 12.37 8.51 40.69
CA LYS A 140 11.07 8.48 40.01
C LYS A 140 10.93 9.63 39.02
N THR A 141 10.29 9.35 37.89
CA THR A 141 9.74 10.39 37.02
C THR A 141 8.25 10.16 36.83
N LYS A 142 7.49 11.25 36.73
CA LYS A 142 6.07 11.20 36.39
C LYS A 142 5.76 12.22 35.31
N THR A 143 5.30 11.73 34.16
CA THR A 143 4.97 12.52 32.97
C THR A 143 3.46 12.49 32.71
N SER A 144 2.87 13.64 32.42
CA SER A 144 1.48 13.80 31.99
C SER A 144 1.46 14.51 30.65
N ILE A 145 0.88 13.87 29.64
CA ILE A 145 0.70 14.40 28.28
C ILE A 145 -0.80 14.67 28.10
N VAL A 146 -1.15 15.91 27.79
CA VAL A 146 -2.53 16.33 27.50
C VAL A 146 -2.54 16.89 26.09
N ASN A 147 -3.34 16.30 25.21
CA ASN A 147 -3.50 16.78 23.84
C ASN A 147 -4.97 16.68 23.41
N GLY A 148 -5.26 17.07 22.17
CA GLY A 148 -6.62 17.00 21.63
C GLY A 148 -7.23 15.59 21.57
N ARG A 149 -6.43 14.52 21.70
CA ARG A 149 -6.88 13.11 21.67
C ARG A 149 -7.12 12.54 23.06
N GLY A 150 -6.55 13.12 24.12
CA GLY A 150 -6.69 12.58 25.46
C GLY A 150 -5.60 12.96 26.45
N ILE A 151 -5.51 12.18 27.52
CA ILE A 151 -4.54 12.32 28.60
C ILE A 151 -3.76 11.00 28.74
N THR A 152 -2.43 11.07 28.68
CA THR A 152 -1.54 9.93 28.99
C THR A 152 -0.71 10.30 30.22
N THR A 153 -0.76 9.47 31.26
CA THR A 153 0.12 9.57 32.43
C THR A 153 1.10 8.41 32.40
N ARG A 154 2.38 8.69 32.60
CA ARG A 154 3.46 7.70 32.73
C ARG A 154 4.24 7.95 34.02
N GLU A 155 4.55 6.90 34.75
CA GLU A 155 5.37 6.94 35.94
C GLU A 155 6.47 5.88 35.86
N ASP A 156 7.74 6.30 35.86
CA ASP A 156 8.90 5.40 35.82
C ASP A 156 9.60 5.42 37.18
N LEU A 157 9.89 4.23 37.72
CA LEU A 157 10.67 4.01 38.94
C LEU A 157 12.06 3.50 38.58
N TYR A 158 13.08 4.05 39.21
CA TYR A 158 14.48 3.77 38.91
C TYR A 158 15.16 3.04 40.07
N GLY A 159 16.00 2.06 39.75
CA GLY A 159 16.83 1.35 40.70
C GLY A 159 18.06 2.15 41.11
N SER A 160 18.82 1.63 42.08
CA SER A 160 20.06 2.26 42.57
C SER A 160 21.16 2.39 41.53
N ASP A 161 21.08 1.61 40.44
CA ASP A 161 21.95 1.64 39.27
C ASP A 161 21.51 2.68 38.21
N GLY A 162 20.43 3.42 38.48
CA GLY A 162 19.88 4.45 37.60
C GLY A 162 19.06 3.91 36.43
N LYS A 163 18.81 2.59 36.35
CA LYS A 163 17.97 1.99 35.32
C LYS A 163 16.52 1.93 35.76
N ILE A 164 15.61 2.00 34.80
CA ILE A 164 14.17 1.86 35.06
C ILE A 164 13.91 0.43 35.52
N GLN A 165 13.24 0.23 36.65
CA GLN A 165 12.85 -1.08 37.17
C GLN A 165 11.37 -1.36 36.93
N HIS A 166 10.54 -0.29 36.96
CA HIS A 166 9.10 -0.41 36.84
C HIS A 166 8.51 0.82 36.15
N ARG A 167 7.47 0.63 35.35
CA ARG A 167 6.71 1.70 34.69
C ARG A 167 5.22 1.48 34.88
N LYS A 168 4.48 2.54 35.20
CA LYS A 168 3.01 2.59 35.12
C LYS A 168 2.58 3.56 34.04
N GLU A 169 1.58 3.20 33.25
CA GLU A 169 1.00 4.03 32.21
C GLU A 169 -0.54 3.96 32.28
N GLU A 170 -1.20 5.11 32.22
CA GLU A 170 -2.65 5.22 32.09
C GLU A 170 -2.94 6.16 30.93
N GLN A 171 -3.76 5.70 29.98
CA GLN A 171 -4.24 6.51 28.88
C GLN A 171 -5.74 6.67 28.99
N THR A 172 -6.21 7.91 28.84
CA THR A 172 -7.61 8.28 28.74
C THR A 172 -7.83 8.92 27.38
N THR A 173 -8.70 8.33 26.57
CA THR A 173 -9.08 8.85 25.25
C THR A 173 -10.56 9.21 25.24
N PHE A 174 -10.93 10.26 24.52
CA PHE A 174 -12.33 10.67 24.35
C PHE A 174 -12.77 10.35 22.92
N LYS A 175 -13.71 9.40 22.75
CA LYS A 175 -14.26 8.98 21.44
C LYS A 175 -15.79 9.05 21.51
N GLY A 176 -16.43 9.82 20.63
CA GLY A 176 -17.91 9.95 20.59
C GLY A 176 -18.54 10.40 21.92
N GLY A 177 -17.88 11.31 22.66
CA GLY A 177 -18.31 11.74 24.00
C GLY A 177 -18.08 10.72 25.12
N LYS A 178 -17.67 9.48 24.81
CA LYS A 178 -17.30 8.46 25.79
C LYS A 178 -15.84 8.59 26.21
N LYS A 179 -15.58 8.35 27.49
CA LYS A 179 -14.25 8.32 28.10
C LYS A 179 -13.75 6.88 28.16
N LEU A 180 -12.80 6.53 27.30
CA LEU A 180 -12.15 5.22 27.26
C LEU A 180 -10.84 5.28 28.05
N LYS A 181 -10.50 4.21 28.76
CA LYS A 181 -9.30 4.13 29.59
C LYS A 181 -8.56 2.83 29.35
N SER A 182 -7.26 2.92 29.11
CA SER A 182 -6.35 1.78 29.16
C SER A 182 -5.29 1.99 30.23
N LYS A 183 -4.77 0.89 30.78
CA LYS A 183 -3.75 0.88 31.82
C LYS A 183 -2.68 -0.14 31.48
N ALA A 184 -1.44 0.16 31.83
CA ALA A 184 -0.32 -0.76 31.69
C ALA A 184 0.65 -0.60 32.86
N GLU A 185 1.20 -1.71 33.32
CA GLU A 185 2.37 -1.75 34.18
C GLU A 185 3.46 -2.55 33.46
N THR A 186 4.72 -2.19 33.62
CA THR A 186 5.86 -2.85 32.97
C THR A 186 7.00 -3.02 33.95
N ASP A 187 7.41 -4.25 34.19
CA ASP A 187 8.61 -4.60 34.95
C ASP A 187 9.79 -4.79 34.00
N PHE A 188 10.95 -4.26 34.37
CA PHE A 188 12.21 -4.36 33.64
C PHE A 188 13.21 -5.14 34.47
N ASN A 189 13.55 -6.35 34.02
CA ASN A 189 14.47 -7.23 34.74
C ASN A 189 15.85 -7.17 34.11
N TYR A 190 16.87 -7.15 34.95
CA TYR A 190 18.27 -7.04 34.52
C TYR A 190 19.12 -8.17 35.11
N GLU A 191 19.98 -8.74 34.28
CA GLU A 191 21.01 -9.70 34.66
C GLU A 191 22.37 -9.17 34.23
N ASN A 192 23.35 -9.18 35.14
CA ASN A 192 24.70 -8.65 34.88
C ASN A 192 24.70 -7.21 34.32
N GLY A 193 23.71 -6.41 34.74
CA GLY A 193 23.54 -5.04 34.30
C GLY A 193 22.93 -4.86 32.91
N LYS A 194 22.56 -5.93 32.21
CA LYS A 194 21.88 -5.91 30.89
C LYS A 194 20.43 -6.34 31.04
N LEU A 195 19.55 -5.82 30.17
CA LEU A 195 18.11 -6.13 30.22
C LEU A 195 17.91 -7.60 29.84
N SER A 196 17.36 -8.42 30.74
CA SER A 196 17.09 -9.84 30.47
C SER A 196 15.63 -10.07 30.07
N SER A 197 14.68 -9.32 30.64
CA SER A 197 13.28 -9.40 30.24
C SER A 197 12.49 -8.14 30.54
N THR A 198 11.36 -7.98 29.84
CA THR A 198 10.31 -7.03 30.20
C THR A 198 8.97 -7.75 30.28
N VAL A 199 8.20 -7.48 31.33
CA VAL A 199 6.85 -8.02 31.52
C VAL A 199 5.87 -6.85 31.59
N ARG A 200 5.03 -6.70 30.58
CA ARG A 200 4.00 -5.66 30.52
C ARG A 200 2.62 -6.28 30.71
N LYS A 201 1.84 -5.79 31.66
CA LYS A 201 0.46 -6.26 31.92
C LYS A 201 -0.49 -5.08 32.01
N GLY A 202 -1.74 -5.26 31.65
CA GLY A 202 -2.67 -4.14 31.65
C GLY A 202 -4.09 -4.49 31.27
N THR A 203 -4.87 -3.45 31.04
CA THR A 203 -6.18 -3.53 30.38
C THR A 203 -6.18 -2.62 29.16
N ASP A 204 -6.73 -3.09 28.06
CA ASP A 204 -6.92 -2.30 26.84
C ASP A 204 -8.03 -1.24 27.03
N ILE A 205 -8.42 -0.59 25.93
CA ILE A 205 -9.45 0.47 25.93
C ILE A 205 -10.88 -0.06 26.13
N GLU A 206 -11.11 -1.35 25.91
CA GLU A 206 -12.37 -2.05 26.11
C GLU A 206 -12.45 -2.67 27.51
N GLY A 207 -11.32 -2.73 28.21
CA GLY A 207 -11.19 -3.25 29.56
C GLY A 207 -10.71 -4.70 29.62
N HIS A 208 -10.37 -5.31 28.48
CA HIS A 208 -9.85 -6.66 28.46
C HIS A 208 -8.40 -6.69 28.93
N PRO A 209 -8.01 -7.71 29.72
CA PRO A 209 -6.65 -7.83 30.19
C PRO A 209 -5.71 -8.28 29.07
N TYR A 210 -4.48 -7.76 29.08
CA TYR A 210 -3.42 -8.20 28.17
C TYR A 210 -2.09 -8.35 28.89
N GLU A 211 -1.20 -9.16 28.33
CA GLU A 211 0.16 -9.40 28.82
C GLU A 211 1.15 -9.52 27.65
N ASP A 212 2.26 -8.79 27.69
CA ASP A 212 3.36 -8.83 26.72
C ASP A 212 4.67 -9.13 27.47
N ILE A 213 5.23 -10.32 27.27
CA ILE A 213 6.50 -10.74 27.86
C ILE A 213 7.54 -10.78 26.76
N ARG A 214 8.69 -10.15 26.98
CA ARG A 214 9.83 -10.15 26.06
C ARG A 214 11.06 -10.59 26.81
N ASN A 215 11.77 -11.57 26.25
CA ASN A 215 13.04 -12.04 26.78
C ASN A 215 14.15 -11.67 25.81
N TYR A 216 15.30 -11.28 26.33
CA TYR A 216 16.44 -10.80 25.57
C TYR A 216 17.64 -11.75 25.73
N GLU A 217 18.51 -11.77 24.74
CA GLU A 217 19.79 -12.47 24.81
C GLU A 217 20.75 -11.79 25.80
N GLU A 218 21.90 -12.42 26.06
CA GLU A 218 22.93 -11.92 26.98
C GLU A 218 23.50 -10.54 26.59
N ASP A 219 23.25 -10.04 25.38
CA ASP A 219 23.62 -8.69 24.97
C ASP A 219 22.66 -7.61 25.51
N GLY A 220 21.50 -8.01 26.01
CA GLY A 220 20.40 -7.16 26.51
C GLY A 220 19.74 -6.29 25.45
N LYS A 221 19.87 -6.66 24.18
CA LYS A 221 19.36 -5.90 23.03
C LYS A 221 18.62 -6.78 22.03
N THR A 222 19.17 -7.97 21.75
CA THR A 222 18.59 -8.91 20.80
C THR A 222 17.43 -9.62 21.47
N LEU A 223 16.25 -9.56 20.85
CA LEU A 223 15.06 -10.24 21.34
C LEU A 223 15.22 -11.74 21.10
N LYS A 224 15.12 -12.53 22.16
CA LYS A 224 15.21 -13.99 22.14
C LYS A 224 13.86 -14.65 21.85
N ASN A 225 12.82 -14.18 22.52
CA ASN A 225 11.44 -14.59 22.30
C ASN A 225 10.46 -13.58 22.89
N ARG A 226 9.20 -13.71 22.51
CA ARG A 226 8.09 -12.91 23.02
C ARG A 226 6.84 -13.77 23.18
N SER A 227 6.06 -13.53 24.23
CA SER A 227 4.67 -13.98 24.32
C SER A 227 3.74 -12.80 24.47
N HIS A 228 2.58 -12.86 23.81
CA HIS A 228 1.59 -11.79 23.84
C HIS A 228 0.19 -12.39 24.01
N SER A 229 -0.46 -12.08 25.13
CA SER A 229 -1.84 -12.42 25.42
C SER A 229 -2.72 -11.18 25.26
N TYR A 230 -3.76 -11.25 24.45
CA TYR A 230 -4.67 -10.13 24.15
C TYR A 230 -6.04 -10.65 23.77
N TYR A 231 -7.09 -9.82 23.83
CA TYR A 231 -8.43 -10.21 23.38
C TYR A 231 -8.68 -9.73 21.96
N ARG A 232 -9.37 -10.57 21.19
CA ARG A 232 -9.79 -10.33 19.81
C ARG A 232 -11.07 -11.14 19.53
N ARG A 233 -12.10 -10.51 18.98
CA ARG A 233 -13.46 -11.02 18.75
C ARG A 233 -14.08 -11.63 20.01
N GLY A 234 -13.90 -10.95 21.16
CA GLY A 234 -14.32 -11.46 22.47
C GLY A 234 -13.53 -12.67 23.00
N ALA A 235 -12.64 -13.25 22.19
CA ALA A 235 -11.82 -14.40 22.55
C ALA A 235 -10.44 -13.96 23.05
N LEU A 236 -9.86 -14.73 23.97
CA LEU A 236 -8.45 -14.59 24.33
C LEU A 236 -7.59 -15.20 23.23
N HIS A 237 -6.54 -14.49 22.83
CA HIS A 237 -5.48 -14.95 21.93
C HIS A 237 -4.16 -14.98 22.69
N LYS A 238 -3.35 -16.03 22.50
CA LYS A 238 -1.99 -16.11 23.00
C LYS A 238 -1.02 -16.42 21.86
N ASP A 239 -0.20 -15.44 21.55
CA ASP A 239 0.81 -15.52 20.50
C ASP A 239 2.19 -15.76 21.11
N TYR A 240 2.94 -16.70 20.55
CA TYR A 240 4.30 -17.03 20.92
C TYR A 240 5.24 -16.81 19.73
N TYR A 241 6.30 -16.06 19.94
CA TYR A 241 7.29 -15.70 18.93
C TYR A 241 8.66 -16.21 19.39
N GLU A 242 9.26 -17.12 18.63
CA GLU A 242 10.57 -17.71 18.91
C GLU A 242 11.30 -18.04 17.60
N GLY A 243 12.63 -18.19 17.66
CA GLY A 243 13.47 -18.51 16.50
C GLY A 243 14.03 -17.29 15.79
N GLU A 244 14.39 -17.45 14.53
CA GLU A 244 15.06 -16.40 13.75
C GLU A 244 14.07 -15.36 13.20
N ASN A 245 14.62 -14.21 12.79
CA ASN A 245 13.89 -13.10 12.15
C ASN A 245 12.70 -12.53 12.94
N LEU A 246 12.76 -12.57 14.28
CA LEU A 246 11.65 -12.18 15.16
C LEU A 246 11.16 -10.76 14.93
N THR A 247 12.05 -9.82 14.63
CA THR A 247 11.67 -8.41 14.42
C THR A 247 10.70 -8.27 13.24
N ASN A 248 10.99 -8.90 12.10
CA ASN A 248 10.11 -8.84 10.93
C ASN A 248 8.82 -9.62 11.17
N ARG A 249 8.92 -10.79 11.80
CA ARG A 249 7.76 -11.63 12.14
C ARG A 249 6.80 -10.97 13.13
N MET A 250 7.32 -10.19 14.07
CA MET A 250 6.51 -9.41 15.02
C MET A 250 5.84 -8.20 14.36
N GLN A 251 6.48 -7.57 13.39
CA GLN A 251 5.81 -6.57 12.54
C GLN A 251 4.71 -7.23 11.70
N GLY A 252 4.99 -8.47 11.24
CA GLY A 252 4.04 -9.46 10.70
C GLY A 252 2.84 -9.78 11.55
N GLY A 253 3.06 -9.81 12.85
CA GLY A 253 2.29 -10.60 13.80
C GLY A 253 1.98 -12.01 13.31
N LEU A 254 3.00 -12.67 12.75
CA LEU A 254 3.01 -14.09 12.45
C LEU A 254 3.77 -14.83 13.57
N PRO A 255 3.07 -15.27 14.64
CA PRO A 255 3.72 -16.00 15.73
C PRO A 255 4.16 -17.39 15.29
N SER A 256 5.13 -17.99 15.98
CA SER A 256 5.39 -19.44 15.87
C SER A 256 4.17 -20.26 16.26
N THR A 257 3.42 -19.81 17.27
CA THR A 257 2.18 -20.46 17.69
C THR A 257 1.18 -19.42 18.16
N ARG A 258 -0.08 -19.57 17.75
CA ARG A 258 -1.24 -18.83 18.25
C ARG A 258 -2.23 -19.81 18.85
N VAL A 259 -2.60 -19.59 20.11
CA VAL A 259 -3.71 -20.30 20.76
C VAL A 259 -4.89 -19.36 20.86
N VAL A 260 -6.00 -19.72 20.24
CA VAL A 260 -7.26 -18.99 20.29
C VAL A 260 -8.18 -19.70 21.26
N TYR A 261 -8.76 -18.96 22.18
CA TYR A 261 -9.70 -19.46 23.18
C TYR A 261 -11.13 -19.13 22.74
N GLU A 262 -12.12 -19.76 23.36
CA GLU A 262 -13.51 -19.30 23.28
C GLU A 262 -13.68 -17.97 24.04
N GLU A 263 -14.87 -17.36 23.97
CA GLU A 263 -15.20 -16.12 24.69
C GLU A 263 -15.05 -16.23 26.22
N ASP A 264 -15.03 -17.46 26.77
CA ASP A 264 -14.76 -17.70 28.19
C ASP A 264 -13.30 -17.46 28.60
N GLY A 265 -12.40 -17.27 27.64
CA GLY A 265 -10.96 -17.03 27.84
C GLY A 265 -10.17 -18.21 28.43
N THR A 266 -10.77 -19.39 28.55
CA THR A 266 -10.19 -20.57 29.23
C THR A 266 -10.26 -21.85 28.42
N THR A 267 -11.30 -22.03 27.60
CA THR A 267 -11.47 -23.16 26.70
C THR A 267 -10.72 -22.89 25.40
N VAL A 268 -9.80 -23.78 25.00
CA VAL A 268 -9.11 -23.65 23.70
C VAL A 268 -10.11 -23.92 22.58
N LYS A 269 -10.22 -22.98 21.65
CA LYS A 269 -11.00 -23.10 20.41
C LYS A 269 -10.18 -23.74 19.31
N GLU A 270 -8.99 -23.19 19.07
CA GLU A 270 -8.07 -23.66 18.03
C GLU A 270 -6.61 -23.28 18.36
N THR A 271 -5.67 -24.00 17.75
CA THR A 271 -4.23 -23.69 17.80
C THR A 271 -3.67 -23.64 16.39
N ILE A 272 -2.99 -22.55 16.06
CA ILE A 272 -2.29 -22.35 14.79
C ILE A 272 -0.79 -22.45 15.08
N LYS A 273 -0.08 -23.28 14.33
CA LYS A 273 1.38 -23.41 14.35
C LYS A 273 1.94 -22.99 13.01
N ASN A 274 2.87 -22.05 13.02
CA ASN A 274 3.59 -21.61 11.83
C ASN A 274 4.99 -22.21 11.87
N GLU A 275 5.39 -22.84 10.77
CA GLU A 275 6.71 -23.43 10.59
C GLU A 275 7.63 -22.41 9.90
N PHE A 276 8.78 -22.16 10.51
CA PHE A 276 9.78 -21.24 10.00
C PHE A 276 11.10 -21.97 9.73
N ASP A 277 11.79 -21.59 8.67
CA ASP A 277 13.13 -22.09 8.38
C ASP A 277 14.21 -21.45 9.28
N GLU A 278 15.47 -21.82 9.06
CA GLU A 278 16.63 -21.28 9.78
C GLU A 278 16.88 -19.77 9.54
N ASN A 279 16.21 -19.16 8.57
CA ASN A 279 16.28 -17.72 8.31
C ASN A 279 15.03 -16.99 8.82
N GLY A 280 14.12 -17.70 9.50
CA GLY A 280 12.86 -17.16 9.98
C GLY A 280 11.87 -16.83 8.85
N VAL A 281 11.97 -17.51 7.71
CA VAL A 281 11.01 -17.46 6.59
C VAL A 281 9.88 -18.45 6.87
N LEU A 282 8.63 -18.02 6.69
CA LEU A 282 7.46 -18.89 6.83
C LEU A 282 7.47 -19.94 5.71
N ILE A 283 7.48 -21.22 6.07
CA ILE A 283 7.51 -22.35 5.11
C ILE A 283 6.32 -23.30 5.26
N GLY A 284 5.51 -23.13 6.30
CA GLY A 284 4.30 -23.94 6.47
C GLY A 284 3.41 -23.44 7.60
N ARG A 285 2.19 -23.95 7.63
CA ARG A 285 1.20 -23.65 8.66
C ARG A 285 0.31 -24.84 8.92
N GLU A 286 -0.02 -25.06 10.18
CA GLU A 286 -0.94 -26.10 10.61
C GLU A 286 -1.94 -25.54 11.63
N LYS A 287 -3.22 -25.84 11.44
CA LYS A 287 -4.30 -25.44 12.32
C LYS A 287 -4.94 -26.67 12.96
N TYR A 288 -5.14 -26.60 14.26
CA TYR A 288 -5.66 -27.67 15.09
C TYR A 288 -6.96 -27.25 15.79
N ASP A 289 -7.94 -28.13 15.84
CA ASP A 289 -9.19 -27.92 16.59
C ASP A 289 -8.97 -28.00 18.12
N ARG A 290 -10.03 -27.75 18.90
CA ARG A 290 -10.04 -27.87 20.37
C ARG A 290 -9.61 -29.24 20.93
N ASN A 291 -9.69 -30.30 20.13
CA ASN A 291 -9.30 -31.65 20.53
C ASN A 291 -7.85 -31.98 20.11
N GLY A 292 -7.17 -31.05 19.42
CA GLY A 292 -5.83 -31.25 18.89
C GLY A 292 -5.80 -32.04 17.57
N ASN A 293 -6.93 -32.16 16.86
CA ASN A 293 -6.95 -32.73 15.52
C ASN A 293 -6.52 -31.66 14.50
N LEU A 294 -5.64 -32.04 13.57
CA LEU A 294 -5.28 -31.21 12.43
C LEU A 294 -6.51 -31.00 11.54
N ILE A 295 -6.87 -29.74 11.28
CA ILE A 295 -8.03 -29.37 10.45
C ILE A 295 -7.64 -28.61 9.17
N GLU A 296 -6.45 -28.03 9.12
CA GLU A 296 -5.96 -27.28 7.97
C GLU A 296 -4.43 -27.31 7.97
N LYS A 297 -3.82 -27.45 6.79
CA LYS A 297 -2.38 -27.48 6.60
C LYS A 297 -2.01 -26.82 5.28
N HIS A 298 -1.02 -25.93 5.33
CA HIS A 298 -0.48 -25.21 4.19
C HIS A 298 1.03 -25.45 4.11
N ASP A 299 1.53 -25.62 2.89
CA ASP A 299 2.97 -25.74 2.56
C ASP A 299 3.40 -24.53 1.75
N PHE A 300 4.24 -23.69 2.34
CA PHE A 300 4.77 -22.47 1.72
C PHE A 300 6.25 -22.62 1.34
N SER A 301 6.78 -23.85 1.38
CA SER A 301 8.22 -24.10 1.24
C SER A 301 8.76 -23.91 -0.18
N LYS A 302 7.88 -23.84 -1.18
CA LYS A 302 8.23 -23.86 -2.61
C LYS A 302 7.27 -23.00 -3.42
N VAL A 303 7.72 -22.65 -4.63
CA VAL A 303 6.86 -22.22 -5.72
C VAL A 303 6.26 -23.49 -6.32
N ASP A 304 4.94 -23.62 -6.35
CA ASP A 304 4.28 -24.83 -6.85
C ASP A 304 3.07 -24.55 -7.76
N GLY A 305 2.80 -23.28 -8.05
CA GLY A 305 1.69 -22.86 -8.89
C GLY A 305 0.32 -23.01 -8.23
N HIS A 306 0.26 -23.32 -6.93
CA HIS A 306 -0.94 -23.31 -6.12
C HIS A 306 -0.97 -22.04 -5.27
N PHE A 307 -1.81 -21.08 -5.67
CA PHE A 307 -1.92 -19.79 -4.98
C PHE A 307 -2.74 -19.92 -3.70
N ASP A 308 -2.02 -20.07 -2.60
CA ASP A 308 -2.52 -20.17 -1.24
C ASP A 308 -2.47 -18.79 -0.53
N THR A 309 -2.48 -18.83 0.79
CA THR A 309 -2.65 -17.68 1.66
C THR A 309 -1.37 -16.86 1.74
N ALA A 310 -1.50 -15.58 1.40
CA ALA A 310 -0.46 -14.57 1.61
C ALA A 310 -0.94 -13.50 2.60
N TYR A 311 -0.08 -13.17 3.57
CA TYR A 311 -0.36 -12.20 4.62
C TYR A 311 0.30 -10.88 4.25
N GLN A 312 -0.51 -9.87 3.92
CA GLN A 312 -0.06 -8.49 3.88
C GLN A 312 0.41 -8.11 5.28
N ILE A 313 1.52 -7.39 5.38
CA ILE A 313 2.06 -6.99 6.67
C ILE A 313 2.32 -5.48 6.68
N GLY A 314 3.49 -5.04 6.23
CA GLY A 314 3.97 -3.68 6.46
C GLY A 314 3.85 -2.73 5.28
N LYS A 315 3.68 -3.27 4.05
CA LYS A 315 3.71 -2.49 2.82
C LYS A 315 2.29 -2.13 2.35
N GLY A 316 2.16 -0.97 1.71
CA GLY A 316 0.87 -0.40 1.29
C GLY A 316 0.35 -0.94 -0.05
N ASP A 317 0.55 -2.21 -0.33
CA ASP A 317 0.23 -2.91 -1.58
C ASP A 317 -1.04 -3.76 -1.51
N CYS A 318 -1.93 -3.45 -0.56
CA CYS A 318 -3.25 -4.07 -0.40
C CYS A 318 -4.02 -4.22 -1.72
N TYR A 319 -3.91 -3.26 -2.63
CA TYR A 319 -4.57 -3.31 -3.93
C TYR A 319 -4.08 -4.47 -4.81
N LEU A 320 -2.78 -4.80 -4.74
CA LEU A 320 -2.18 -5.91 -5.49
C LEU A 320 -2.56 -7.23 -4.83
N LEU A 321 -2.35 -7.35 -3.51
CA LEU A 321 -2.65 -8.58 -2.78
C LEU A 321 -4.14 -8.92 -2.80
N ALA A 322 -5.03 -7.93 -2.65
CA ALA A 322 -6.47 -8.14 -2.80
C ALA A 322 -6.85 -8.60 -4.22
N SER A 323 -6.15 -8.13 -5.26
CA SER A 323 -6.38 -8.57 -6.64
C SER A 323 -5.89 -10.00 -6.88
N ILE A 324 -4.71 -10.36 -6.34
CA ILE A 324 -4.18 -11.72 -6.41
C ILE A 324 -5.11 -12.67 -5.65
N ASN A 325 -5.53 -12.32 -4.43
CA ASN A 325 -6.46 -13.11 -3.62
C ASN A 325 -7.83 -13.27 -4.30
N ALA A 326 -8.33 -12.21 -4.95
CA ALA A 326 -9.58 -12.28 -5.71
C ALA A 326 -9.48 -13.22 -6.91
N LEU A 327 -8.32 -13.33 -7.54
CA LEU A 327 -8.08 -14.29 -8.61
C LEU A 327 -7.89 -15.71 -8.06
N SER A 328 -7.11 -15.88 -6.98
CA SER A 328 -6.76 -17.18 -6.43
C SER A 328 -7.93 -17.93 -5.80
N GLN A 329 -9.01 -17.25 -5.41
CA GLN A 329 -10.22 -17.94 -4.91
C GLN A 329 -11.02 -18.68 -6.00
N THR A 330 -10.70 -18.48 -7.28
CA THR A 330 -11.39 -19.11 -8.42
C THR A 330 -10.47 -20.05 -9.20
N GLU A 331 -11.02 -21.13 -9.77
CA GLU A 331 -10.23 -22.06 -10.60
C GLU A 331 -9.60 -21.34 -11.80
N LYS A 332 -10.38 -20.50 -12.50
CA LYS A 332 -9.88 -19.79 -13.69
C LYS A 332 -8.84 -18.73 -13.34
N GLY A 333 -9.01 -18.02 -12.22
CA GLY A 333 -8.03 -17.05 -11.76
C GLY A 333 -6.72 -17.72 -11.33
N GLN A 334 -6.76 -18.86 -10.64
CA GLN A 334 -5.57 -19.67 -10.38
C GLN A 334 -4.89 -20.12 -11.68
N GLU A 335 -5.66 -20.55 -12.69
CA GLU A 335 -5.10 -20.93 -13.99
C GLU A 335 -4.36 -19.77 -14.65
N ILE A 336 -4.96 -18.57 -14.68
CA ILE A 336 -4.33 -17.36 -15.23
C ILE A 336 -3.03 -17.04 -14.47
N LEU A 337 -3.09 -17.02 -13.14
CA LEU A 337 -1.92 -16.71 -12.31
C LEU A 337 -0.80 -17.73 -12.52
N ARG A 338 -1.13 -19.01 -12.65
CA ARG A 338 -0.15 -20.09 -12.89
C ARG A 338 0.47 -20.00 -14.28
N GLN A 339 -0.32 -19.72 -15.33
CA GLN A 339 0.17 -19.62 -16.72
C GLN A 339 1.16 -18.46 -16.92
N ASN A 340 1.04 -17.42 -16.11
CA ASN A 340 1.96 -16.29 -16.12
C ASN A 340 3.33 -16.62 -15.53
N ILE A 341 3.50 -17.72 -14.80
CA ILE A 341 4.80 -18.13 -14.22
C ILE A 341 5.44 -19.19 -15.10
N THR A 342 6.68 -18.94 -15.52
CA THR A 342 7.52 -19.94 -16.21
C THR A 342 8.85 -20.11 -15.51
N GLU A 343 9.30 -21.35 -15.35
CA GLU A 343 10.57 -21.68 -14.71
C GLU A 343 11.64 -22.02 -15.75
N SER A 344 12.86 -21.56 -15.49
CA SER A 344 14.04 -21.81 -16.31
C SER A 344 15.30 -21.88 -15.44
N VAL A 345 16.44 -22.16 -16.07
CA VAL A 345 17.76 -22.13 -15.41
C VAL A 345 18.66 -21.19 -16.19
N ASN A 346 19.30 -20.25 -15.50
CA ASN A 346 20.22 -19.30 -16.13
C ASN A 346 21.59 -19.94 -16.44
N GLU A 347 22.48 -19.17 -17.08
CA GLU A 347 23.83 -19.61 -17.44
C GLU A 347 24.69 -20.04 -16.24
N ASN A 348 24.35 -19.58 -15.03
CA ASN A 348 25.04 -19.93 -13.79
C ASN A 348 24.46 -21.18 -13.11
N GLY A 349 23.45 -21.84 -13.70
CA GLY A 349 22.79 -22.99 -13.11
C GLY A 349 21.77 -22.65 -12.01
N GLU A 350 21.45 -21.37 -11.83
CA GLU A 350 20.46 -20.91 -10.85
C GLU A 350 19.05 -20.92 -11.47
N LYS A 351 18.05 -21.31 -10.68
CA LYS A 351 16.66 -21.27 -11.10
C LYS A 351 16.19 -19.81 -11.26
N VAL A 352 15.47 -19.55 -12.34
CA VAL A 352 14.90 -18.26 -12.67
C VAL A 352 13.43 -18.42 -13.01
N TYR A 353 12.59 -17.65 -12.33
CA TYR A 353 11.17 -17.53 -12.57
C TYR A 353 10.93 -16.34 -13.49
N THR A 354 10.18 -16.51 -14.58
CA THR A 354 9.72 -15.40 -15.43
C THR A 354 8.23 -15.24 -15.24
N ILE A 355 7.82 -14.05 -14.80
CA ILE A 355 6.44 -13.68 -14.55
C ILE A 355 5.97 -12.79 -15.70
N THR A 356 4.97 -13.22 -16.44
CA THR A 356 4.34 -12.46 -17.53
C THR A 356 3.18 -11.62 -16.98
N PHE A 357 3.08 -10.38 -17.46
CA PHE A 357 2.00 -9.43 -17.20
C PHE A 357 1.35 -9.05 -18.53
N PRO A 358 0.32 -9.80 -18.99
CA PRO A 358 -0.33 -9.54 -20.27
C PRO A 358 -0.86 -8.10 -20.41
N GLY A 359 -1.40 -7.52 -19.33
CA GLY A 359 -1.86 -6.14 -19.34
C GLY A 359 -0.73 -5.11 -19.41
N ALA A 360 0.48 -5.44 -18.93
CA ALA A 360 1.63 -4.55 -19.08
C ALA A 360 2.08 -4.45 -20.55
N GLU A 361 2.03 -5.55 -21.30
CA GLU A 361 2.29 -5.55 -22.75
C GLU A 361 1.26 -4.70 -23.51
N ILE A 362 -0.03 -4.91 -23.23
CA ILE A 362 -1.12 -4.12 -23.83
C ILE A 362 -0.96 -2.63 -23.50
N ALA A 363 -0.64 -2.31 -22.24
CA ALA A 363 -0.44 -0.93 -21.80
C ALA A 363 0.77 -0.28 -22.50
N ARG A 364 1.89 -1.00 -22.59
CA ARG A 364 3.09 -0.56 -23.29
C ARG A 364 2.79 -0.21 -24.75
N ASP A 365 2.14 -1.11 -25.47
CA ASP A 365 1.80 -0.90 -26.88
C ASP A 365 0.82 0.25 -27.06
N SER A 366 -0.13 0.39 -26.14
CA SER A 366 -1.07 1.52 -26.12
C SER A 366 -0.37 2.86 -25.97
N LEU A 367 0.60 2.95 -25.05
CA LEU A 367 1.41 4.15 -24.85
C LEU A 367 2.28 4.49 -26.07
N ILE A 368 2.87 3.47 -26.72
CA ILE A 368 3.72 3.67 -27.92
C ILE A 368 2.89 4.06 -29.14
N ASN A 369 1.67 3.53 -29.28
CA ASN A 369 0.83 3.81 -30.44
C ASN A 369 -0.09 5.02 -30.22
N GLY A 370 -0.20 5.52 -28.98
CA GLY A 370 -1.15 6.55 -28.61
C GLY A 370 -2.59 6.05 -28.74
N THR A 371 -2.82 4.76 -28.51
CA THR A 371 -4.14 4.12 -28.53
C THR A 371 -4.68 3.95 -27.10
N GLY A 372 -5.99 3.83 -26.96
CA GLY A 372 -6.67 3.82 -25.66
C GLY A 372 -7.37 5.15 -25.34
N GLU A 373 -8.16 5.18 -24.27
CA GLU A 373 -9.05 6.30 -23.91
C GLU A 373 -8.35 7.52 -23.28
N VAL A 374 -7.02 7.55 -23.24
CA VAL A 374 -6.28 8.63 -22.61
C VAL A 374 -5.75 9.63 -23.64
N ASN A 375 -6.13 10.90 -23.47
CA ASN A 375 -5.60 12.07 -24.20
C ASN A 375 -4.12 12.39 -23.86
N MET A 376 -3.24 11.39 -23.83
CA MET A 376 -1.80 11.55 -23.59
C MET A 376 -0.97 11.53 -24.87
N GLY A 377 -1.56 11.10 -25.99
CA GLY A 377 -0.87 10.96 -27.26
C GLY A 377 0.19 9.85 -27.24
N LYS A 378 0.87 9.70 -28.36
CA LYS A 378 1.93 8.69 -28.56
C LYS A 378 3.20 9.05 -27.79
N LEU A 379 3.75 8.09 -27.06
CA LEU A 379 5.07 8.19 -26.43
C LEU A 379 6.18 7.62 -27.35
N PRO A 380 7.42 8.16 -27.30
CA PRO A 380 8.58 7.57 -27.97
C PRO A 380 8.88 6.17 -27.41
N ALA A 381 9.00 5.17 -28.29
CA ALA A 381 9.19 3.77 -27.90
C ALA A 381 10.48 3.55 -27.09
N ASP A 382 11.54 4.30 -27.38
CA ASP A 382 12.82 4.29 -26.65
C ASP A 382 12.72 4.86 -25.22
N LYS A 383 11.58 5.44 -24.86
CA LYS A 383 11.29 6.00 -23.54
C LYS A 383 10.16 5.29 -22.81
N VAL A 384 9.64 4.20 -23.36
CA VAL A 384 8.68 3.33 -22.69
C VAL A 384 9.43 2.10 -22.21
N HIS A 385 9.73 2.07 -20.90
CA HIS A 385 10.56 1.04 -20.28
C HIS A 385 9.77 -0.18 -19.82
N ILE A 386 8.44 -0.08 -19.77
CA ILE A 386 7.54 -1.16 -19.36
C ILE A 386 7.79 -2.40 -20.22
N GLN A 387 7.80 -3.56 -19.58
CA GLN A 387 7.99 -4.87 -20.20
C GLN A 387 6.75 -5.73 -19.97
N GLY A 388 6.52 -6.69 -20.88
CA GLY A 388 5.44 -7.68 -20.74
C GLY A 388 5.78 -8.80 -19.78
N SER A 389 7.04 -8.96 -19.37
CA SER A 389 7.46 -9.98 -18.42
C SER A 389 8.69 -9.55 -17.62
N TYR A 390 8.86 -10.16 -16.45
CA TYR A 390 9.90 -9.83 -15.48
C TYR A 390 10.49 -11.11 -14.89
N THR A 391 11.82 -11.20 -14.87
CA THR A 391 12.53 -12.33 -14.27
C THR A 391 12.79 -12.10 -12.79
N VAL A 392 12.75 -13.17 -12.00
CA VAL A 392 13.10 -13.22 -10.58
C VAL A 392 14.01 -14.42 -10.37
N THR A 393 15.23 -14.20 -9.87
CA THR A 393 16.12 -15.32 -9.56
C THR A 393 15.78 -15.95 -8.21
N GLU A 394 16.19 -17.20 -7.98
CA GLU A 394 16.00 -17.86 -6.69
C GLU A 394 16.64 -17.08 -5.54
N ALA A 395 17.84 -16.50 -5.75
CA ALA A 395 18.46 -15.62 -4.75
C ALA A 395 17.64 -14.34 -4.47
N GLU A 396 16.99 -13.75 -5.47
CA GLU A 396 16.11 -12.60 -5.27
C GLU A 396 14.86 -12.98 -4.47
N LEU A 397 14.27 -14.15 -4.76
CA LEU A 397 13.12 -14.68 -4.03
C LEU A 397 13.47 -14.96 -2.56
N GLU A 398 14.59 -15.63 -2.29
CA GLU A 398 15.07 -15.89 -0.92
C GLU A 398 15.35 -14.58 -0.15
N ALA A 399 15.96 -13.59 -0.81
CA ALA A 399 16.22 -12.29 -0.20
C ALA A 399 14.93 -11.50 0.08
N ALA A 400 13.90 -11.63 -0.75
CA ALA A 400 12.59 -11.04 -0.51
C ALA A 400 11.87 -11.76 0.64
N ALA A 401 11.92 -13.09 0.69
CA ALA A 401 11.28 -13.89 1.74
C ALA A 401 11.83 -13.57 3.14
N LYS A 402 13.13 -13.30 3.28
CA LYS A 402 13.74 -12.84 4.55
C LYS A 402 13.22 -11.46 5.00
N ARG A 403 12.75 -10.66 4.06
CA ARG A 403 12.17 -9.33 4.28
C ARG A 403 10.63 -9.35 4.35
N ALA A 404 10.02 -10.52 4.20
CA ALA A 404 8.60 -10.72 4.44
C ALA A 404 8.22 -10.20 5.83
N GLY A 405 7.12 -9.46 5.90
CA GLY A 405 6.76 -8.67 7.06
C GLY A 405 7.04 -7.18 6.89
N LYS A 406 8.29 -6.85 6.57
CA LYS A 406 8.68 -5.45 6.41
C LYS A 406 8.38 -4.93 5.00
N ASP A 407 8.85 -5.66 3.98
CA ASP A 407 8.92 -5.18 2.60
C ASP A 407 8.04 -5.98 1.62
N TYR A 408 7.52 -7.14 2.03
CA TYR A 408 6.69 -8.04 1.23
C TYR A 408 5.71 -8.83 2.10
N SER A 409 4.74 -9.48 1.48
CA SER A 409 3.89 -10.47 2.13
C SER A 409 4.69 -11.70 2.61
N ALA A 410 4.11 -12.44 3.56
CA ALA A 410 4.61 -13.74 3.99
C ALA A 410 3.59 -14.83 3.61
N GLY A 411 4.02 -16.09 3.55
CA GLY A 411 3.18 -17.22 3.17
C GLY A 411 3.58 -17.73 1.80
N ASP A 412 2.60 -17.85 0.92
CA ASP A 412 2.75 -18.39 -0.43
C ASP A 412 3.90 -17.75 -1.25
N LYS A 413 4.78 -18.59 -1.81
CA LYS A 413 5.94 -18.13 -2.60
C LYS A 413 5.57 -17.72 -4.03
N ASP A 414 4.52 -18.29 -4.61
CA ASP A 414 3.98 -17.85 -5.89
C ASP A 414 3.45 -16.42 -5.78
N VAL A 415 2.77 -16.05 -4.68
CA VAL A 415 2.34 -14.67 -4.42
C VAL A 415 3.55 -13.73 -4.24
N LEU A 416 4.58 -14.17 -3.51
CA LEU A 416 5.79 -13.37 -3.33
C LEU A 416 6.51 -13.10 -4.67
N LEU A 417 6.54 -14.07 -5.59
CA LEU A 417 7.05 -13.87 -6.96
C LEU A 417 6.33 -12.73 -7.68
N TYR A 418 5.01 -12.69 -7.57
CA TYR A 418 4.20 -11.61 -8.13
C TYR A 418 4.55 -10.25 -7.53
N GLU A 419 4.70 -10.13 -6.21
CA GLU A 419 5.09 -8.86 -5.59
C GLU A 419 6.46 -8.37 -6.09
N ILE A 420 7.46 -9.27 -6.18
CA ILE A 420 8.80 -8.92 -6.68
C ILE A 420 8.74 -8.47 -8.14
N ALA A 421 8.07 -9.25 -9.00
CA ALA A 421 7.92 -8.93 -10.42
C ALA A 421 7.14 -7.62 -10.62
N TYR A 422 6.06 -7.41 -9.86
CA TYR A 422 5.25 -6.20 -9.94
C TYR A 422 6.03 -4.97 -9.46
N GLU A 423 6.94 -5.13 -8.49
CA GLU A 423 7.83 -4.04 -8.06
C GLU A 423 8.81 -3.66 -9.17
N LYS A 424 9.36 -4.63 -9.92
CA LYS A 424 10.19 -4.38 -11.10
C LYS A 424 9.37 -3.66 -12.19
N TYR A 425 8.15 -4.10 -12.46
CA TYR A 425 7.21 -3.40 -13.33
C TYR A 425 6.99 -1.94 -12.91
N ARG A 426 6.69 -1.68 -11.64
CA ARG A 426 6.46 -0.30 -11.16
C ARG A 426 7.72 0.58 -11.20
N LYS A 427 8.93 0.00 -11.16
CA LYS A 427 10.19 0.72 -11.41
C LYS A 427 10.28 1.19 -12.87
N ASP A 428 9.93 0.34 -13.83
CA ASP A 428 9.90 0.69 -15.25
C ASP A 428 8.82 1.74 -15.57
N VAL A 429 7.66 1.64 -14.93
CA VAL A 429 6.60 2.66 -14.99
C VAL A 429 7.13 4.01 -14.52
N ALA A 430 7.78 4.06 -13.35
CA ALA A 430 8.35 5.29 -12.81
C ALA A 430 9.42 5.90 -13.74
N GLN A 431 10.24 5.06 -14.35
CA GLN A 431 11.26 5.49 -15.32
C GLN A 431 10.62 6.02 -16.62
N THR A 432 9.55 5.37 -17.10
CA THR A 432 8.75 5.82 -18.26
C THR A 432 8.15 7.20 -18.02
N ILE A 433 7.55 7.43 -16.84
CA ILE A 433 7.00 8.74 -16.46
C ILE A 433 8.08 9.81 -16.46
N LYS A 434 9.23 9.51 -15.87
CA LYS A 434 10.37 10.42 -15.75
C LYS A 434 10.93 10.83 -17.12
N ASP A 435 11.21 9.88 -18.00
CA ASP A 435 11.86 10.16 -19.28
C ASP A 435 10.94 10.85 -20.31
N ASN A 436 9.63 10.72 -20.11
CA ASN A 436 8.60 11.40 -20.90
C ASN A 436 8.11 12.70 -20.26
N ASN A 437 8.64 13.12 -19.10
CA ASN A 437 8.21 14.30 -18.36
C ASN A 437 6.69 14.33 -18.08
N ILE A 438 6.10 13.16 -17.83
CA ILE A 438 4.68 13.03 -17.53
C ILE A 438 4.44 13.50 -16.09
N ASN A 439 3.36 14.25 -15.84
CA ASN A 439 2.98 14.63 -14.49
C ASN A 439 2.35 13.41 -13.77
N PRO A 440 2.98 12.84 -12.72
CA PRO A 440 2.48 11.65 -12.03
C PRO A 440 1.08 11.84 -11.43
N ARG A 441 0.70 13.08 -11.08
CA ARG A 441 -0.65 13.38 -10.57
C ARG A 441 -1.75 13.23 -11.62
N LYS A 442 -1.38 13.04 -12.88
CA LYS A 442 -2.29 12.80 -14.01
C LYS A 442 -2.22 11.37 -14.51
N THR A 443 -1.40 10.51 -13.90
CA THR A 443 -1.22 9.12 -14.35
C THR A 443 -2.06 8.12 -13.57
N GLN A 444 -2.71 8.57 -12.50
CA GLN A 444 -3.67 7.76 -11.76
C GLN A 444 -4.75 7.23 -12.72
N TYR A 445 -5.02 5.92 -12.64
CA TYR A 445 -5.97 5.18 -13.50
C TYR A 445 -5.57 5.00 -14.97
N ILE A 446 -4.35 5.39 -15.36
CA ILE A 446 -3.83 5.08 -16.69
C ILE A 446 -3.04 3.78 -16.58
N ALA A 447 -3.56 2.70 -17.17
CA ALA A 447 -2.87 1.43 -17.22
C ALA A 447 -1.43 1.61 -17.77
N GLY A 448 -0.44 1.10 -17.05
CA GLY A 448 0.97 1.31 -17.41
C GLY A 448 1.60 2.57 -16.80
N LEU A 449 0.84 3.46 -16.16
CA LEU A 449 1.36 4.69 -15.57
C LEU A 449 0.86 4.96 -14.14
N GLY A 450 0.02 4.10 -13.55
CA GLY A 450 -0.62 4.31 -12.23
C GLY A 450 0.32 4.17 -11.04
N ILE A 451 1.21 5.15 -10.87
CA ILE A 451 2.03 5.32 -9.67
C ILE A 451 1.83 6.71 -9.07
N ALA A 452 1.28 6.73 -7.85
CA ALA A 452 0.95 7.98 -7.15
C ALA A 452 2.21 8.78 -6.78
N ASN A 453 3.38 8.13 -6.64
CA ASN A 453 4.63 8.80 -6.32
C ASN A 453 5.85 8.19 -7.03
N VAL A 454 6.50 8.97 -7.90
CA VAL A 454 7.71 8.55 -8.61
C VAL A 454 9.01 8.71 -7.80
N SER A 455 8.99 9.43 -6.66
CA SER A 455 10.21 9.75 -5.90
C SER A 455 10.50 8.83 -4.71
N SER A 456 9.58 7.95 -4.31
CA SER A 456 9.79 7.00 -3.21
C SER A 456 10.64 5.80 -3.65
N GLU A 457 11.50 5.29 -2.77
CA GLU A 457 12.14 3.98 -2.94
C GLU A 457 11.10 2.85 -2.92
N ASP A 458 10.02 3.04 -2.18
CA ASP A 458 8.86 2.16 -2.19
C ASP A 458 8.06 2.35 -3.48
N LYS A 459 8.09 1.32 -4.32
CA LYS A 459 7.35 1.28 -5.58
C LYS A 459 6.08 0.45 -5.51
N LEU A 460 5.78 -0.27 -4.43
CA LEU A 460 4.54 -1.05 -4.33
C LEU A 460 3.46 -0.33 -3.52
N SER A 461 3.80 0.57 -2.59
CA SER A 461 2.77 1.26 -1.81
C SER A 461 1.90 2.19 -2.67
N GLY A 462 0.58 2.10 -2.48
CA GLY A 462 -0.41 2.96 -3.12
C GLY A 462 -0.63 2.60 -4.60
N GLY A 463 -1.83 2.11 -4.92
CA GLY A 463 -2.20 1.71 -6.28
C GLY A 463 -3.70 1.43 -6.37
N ASN A 464 -4.11 0.85 -7.49
CA ASN A 464 -5.52 0.57 -7.78
C ASN A 464 -5.74 -0.89 -8.13
N ALA A 465 -6.78 -1.51 -7.56
CA ALA A 465 -7.07 -2.93 -7.78
C ALA A 465 -7.52 -3.24 -9.22
N ALA A 466 -8.24 -2.34 -9.89
CA ALA A 466 -8.61 -2.52 -11.30
C ALA A 466 -7.38 -2.49 -12.21
N GLU A 467 -6.42 -1.60 -11.92
CA GLU A 467 -5.14 -1.59 -12.64
C GLU A 467 -4.34 -2.87 -12.37
N ALA A 468 -4.18 -3.27 -11.10
CA ALA A 468 -3.47 -4.51 -10.77
C ALA A 468 -4.09 -5.73 -11.47
N THR A 469 -5.41 -5.87 -11.40
CA THR A 469 -6.13 -6.95 -12.09
C THR A 469 -5.92 -6.91 -13.59
N PHE A 470 -5.99 -5.73 -14.22
CA PHE A 470 -5.71 -5.57 -15.65
C PHE A 470 -4.27 -5.96 -15.98
N ILE A 471 -3.27 -5.50 -15.23
CA ILE A 471 -1.86 -5.81 -15.48
C ILE A 471 -1.59 -7.31 -15.37
N LEU A 472 -2.17 -7.97 -14.36
CA LEU A 472 -2.03 -9.40 -14.12
C LEU A 472 -2.71 -10.27 -15.20
N THR A 473 -3.81 -9.80 -15.80
CA THR A 473 -4.68 -10.67 -16.62
C THR A 473 -4.82 -10.23 -18.08
N GLY A 474 -4.50 -8.97 -18.40
CA GLY A 474 -4.83 -8.32 -19.67
C GLY A 474 -6.32 -8.03 -19.87
N ARG A 475 -7.16 -8.34 -18.88
CA ARG A 475 -8.62 -8.23 -18.97
C ARG A 475 -9.13 -7.00 -18.24
N GLN A 476 -10.14 -6.39 -18.81
CA GLN A 476 -10.79 -5.20 -18.26
C GLN A 476 -11.78 -5.59 -17.16
N SER A 477 -11.91 -4.72 -16.16
CA SER A 477 -12.84 -4.90 -15.06
C SER A 477 -14.05 -4.00 -15.22
N ASP A 478 -15.23 -4.46 -14.85
CA ASP A 478 -16.31 -3.55 -14.50
C ASP A 478 -15.93 -2.78 -13.24
N THR A 479 -16.21 -1.47 -13.24
CA THR A 479 -15.79 -0.60 -12.15
C THR A 479 -16.93 0.33 -11.75
N TYR A 480 -17.25 0.33 -10.45
CA TYR A 480 -18.11 1.31 -9.82
C TYR A 480 -17.28 2.30 -8.98
N ILE A 481 -17.47 3.58 -9.24
CA ILE A 481 -16.95 4.68 -8.43
C ILE A 481 -18.16 5.50 -7.97
N PRO A 482 -18.38 5.67 -6.65
CA PRO A 482 -19.50 6.48 -6.18
C PRO A 482 -19.35 7.93 -6.68
N PRO A 483 -20.44 8.68 -6.93
CA PRO A 483 -20.37 10.05 -7.46
C PRO A 483 -19.55 11.03 -6.60
N HIS A 484 -19.42 10.73 -5.31
CA HIS A 484 -18.69 11.54 -4.33
C HIS A 484 -17.84 10.64 -3.41
N PRO A 485 -16.73 10.04 -3.89
CA PRO A 485 -15.95 9.10 -3.09
C PRO A 485 -15.33 9.76 -1.84
N GLN A 486 -14.97 11.03 -1.94
CA GLN A 486 -14.53 11.87 -0.82
C GLN A 486 -15.61 12.16 0.24
N LYS A 487 -16.89 11.87 -0.04
CA LYS A 487 -17.97 11.94 0.94
C LYS A 487 -18.32 10.56 1.52
N ALA A 488 -17.68 9.48 1.04
CA ALA A 488 -17.85 8.17 1.65
C ALA A 488 -17.42 8.25 3.12
N PRO A 489 -18.20 7.67 4.04
CA PRO A 489 -17.84 7.62 5.44
C PRO A 489 -16.50 6.91 5.62
N THR A 490 -15.73 7.39 6.58
CA THR A 490 -14.50 6.71 6.96
C THR A 490 -14.86 5.43 7.70
N CYS A 491 -14.17 4.34 7.40
CA CYS A 491 -14.28 3.11 8.17
C CYS A 491 -13.24 3.13 9.30
N TYR A 492 -13.48 2.37 10.35
CA TYR A 492 -12.40 1.92 11.22
C TYR A 492 -12.46 0.42 11.34
N ILE A 493 -11.29 -0.20 11.41
CA ILE A 493 -11.14 -1.63 11.67
C ILE A 493 -10.78 -1.72 13.16
N ASP A 494 -11.63 -2.36 13.94
CA ASP A 494 -11.41 -2.52 15.38
C ASP A 494 -10.36 -3.62 15.67
N ALA A 495 -10.08 -3.85 16.96
CA ALA A 495 -9.19 -4.92 17.41
C ALA A 495 -9.66 -6.32 16.96
N ASP A 496 -10.96 -6.44 16.72
CA ASP A 496 -11.63 -7.64 16.25
C ASP A 496 -11.51 -7.82 14.73
N MET A 497 -10.88 -6.88 14.02
CA MET A 497 -10.81 -6.80 12.57
C MET A 497 -12.19 -6.72 11.90
N ASN A 498 -13.23 -6.29 12.63
CA ASN A 498 -14.50 -5.93 12.05
C ASN A 498 -14.43 -4.51 11.50
N MET A 499 -15.04 -4.32 10.34
CA MET A 499 -15.12 -3.00 9.74
C MET A 499 -16.39 -2.29 10.19
N HIS A 500 -16.23 -1.08 10.70
CA HIS A 500 -17.33 -0.24 11.16
C HIS A 500 -17.40 1.03 10.34
N VAL A 501 -18.60 1.35 9.85
CA VAL A 501 -18.87 2.60 9.13
C VAL A 501 -19.08 3.72 10.15
N THR A 502 -18.28 4.79 10.09
CA THR A 502 -18.50 5.94 10.98
C THR A 502 -19.67 6.80 10.49
N ASP A 503 -20.38 7.41 11.45
CA ASP A 503 -21.42 8.42 11.21
C ASP A 503 -20.83 9.81 10.90
N GLU A 504 -19.63 10.09 11.41
CA GLU A 504 -18.84 11.29 11.14
C GLU A 504 -17.74 11.00 10.10
N SER A 505 -17.48 11.92 9.17
CA SER A 505 -16.26 11.90 8.35
C SER A 505 -15.05 12.12 9.26
N GLY A 506 -14.53 11.03 9.83
CA GLY A 506 -13.42 11.03 10.80
C GLY A 506 -12.21 11.81 10.29
N ASN A 507 -11.35 12.25 11.23
CA ASN A 507 -10.18 13.10 10.95
C ASN A 507 -9.38 12.62 9.72
N LEU A 508 -9.66 13.23 8.58
CA LEU A 508 -8.83 13.17 7.39
C LEU A 508 -7.52 13.88 7.72
N ASP A 509 -6.39 13.19 7.57
CA ASP A 509 -5.17 13.92 7.24
C ASP A 509 -5.40 14.44 5.81
N SER A 510 -5.45 15.76 5.67
CA SER A 510 -6.20 16.51 4.65
C SER A 510 -5.59 16.49 3.23
N ASP A 511 -4.91 15.41 2.84
CA ASP A 511 -4.16 15.35 1.59
C ASP A 511 -4.87 14.59 0.45
N PHE A 512 -6.04 13.97 0.68
CA PHE A 512 -6.89 13.42 -0.38
C PHE A 512 -7.69 14.52 -1.08
N ASN A 513 -6.99 15.44 -1.72
CA ASN A 513 -7.55 16.53 -2.49
C ASN A 513 -7.46 16.22 -3.99
N ASP A 514 -7.92 15.04 -4.39
CA ASP A 514 -7.97 14.67 -5.80
C ASP A 514 -9.35 15.01 -6.37
N LYS A 515 -9.33 15.97 -7.30
CA LYS A 515 -10.43 16.21 -8.22
C LYS A 515 -10.67 14.91 -8.97
N ALA A 516 -11.79 14.24 -8.68
CA ALA A 516 -12.25 13.08 -9.42
C ALA A 516 -12.37 13.43 -10.91
N MET A 517 -11.34 13.06 -11.67
CA MET A 517 -11.40 12.89 -13.11
C MET A 517 -11.51 11.40 -13.33
N ALA A 518 -12.74 10.89 -13.39
CA ALA A 518 -13.00 9.58 -13.97
C ALA A 518 -12.68 9.66 -15.47
N VAL A 519 -11.59 9.02 -15.90
CA VAL A 519 -11.38 8.63 -17.29
C VAL A 519 -10.71 7.27 -17.31
N MET A 520 -11.57 6.26 -17.20
CA MET A 520 -11.57 4.98 -17.91
C MET A 520 -10.27 4.50 -18.59
N VAL A 521 -9.71 3.40 -18.07
CA VAL A 521 -9.53 2.18 -18.89
C VAL A 521 -10.92 1.84 -19.43
N ASN A 522 -11.16 1.48 -20.71
CA ASN A 522 -12.50 1.25 -21.33
C ASN A 522 -13.40 0.23 -20.57
N ASN A 523 -13.78 0.58 -19.36
CA ASN A 523 -14.60 -0.13 -18.41
C ASN A 523 -15.85 0.74 -18.36
N LYS A 524 -17.03 0.19 -18.68
CA LYS A 524 -18.29 0.95 -18.63
C LYS A 524 -18.41 1.58 -17.23
N PRO A 525 -18.20 2.89 -17.05
CA PRO A 525 -17.89 3.49 -15.75
C PRO A 525 -19.17 3.82 -14.99
N ASN A 526 -20.21 3.04 -15.21
CA ASN A 526 -21.57 3.29 -14.77
C ASN A 526 -22.33 1.98 -14.64
N ASN A 527 -21.63 0.91 -14.25
CA ASN A 527 -22.35 -0.25 -13.78
C ASN A 527 -22.97 0.12 -12.43
N ASP A 528 -24.29 -0.06 -12.38
CA ASP A 528 -25.03 0.02 -11.14
C ASP A 528 -24.37 -0.95 -10.15
N VAL A 529 -23.94 -0.43 -9.00
CA VAL A 529 -23.37 -1.27 -7.94
C VAL A 529 -24.38 -2.36 -7.54
N ASP A 530 -25.68 -2.12 -7.69
CA ASP A 530 -26.70 -3.15 -7.49
C ASP A 530 -26.61 -4.27 -8.53
N GLY A 531 -26.32 -3.94 -9.79
CA GLY A 531 -26.09 -4.93 -10.84
C GLY A 531 -24.85 -5.78 -10.55
N MET A 532 -23.72 -5.14 -10.25
CA MET A 532 -22.48 -5.86 -9.89
C MET A 532 -22.68 -6.78 -8.68
N LEU A 533 -23.37 -6.29 -7.64
CA LEU A 533 -23.66 -7.10 -6.45
C LEU A 533 -24.69 -8.19 -6.73
N ALA A 534 -25.62 -8.00 -7.68
CA ALA A 534 -26.55 -9.04 -8.11
C ALA A 534 -25.83 -10.17 -8.84
N ASP A 535 -24.91 -9.85 -9.76
CA ASP A 535 -24.11 -10.83 -10.50
C ASP A 535 -23.23 -11.64 -9.55
N LEU A 536 -22.52 -10.95 -8.64
CA LEU A 536 -21.70 -11.61 -7.61
C LEU A 536 -22.52 -12.48 -6.66
N ARG A 537 -23.74 -12.06 -6.32
CA ARG A 537 -24.64 -12.84 -5.45
C ARG A 537 -25.16 -14.09 -6.15
N GLU A 538 -25.48 -13.98 -7.44
CA GLU A 538 -25.87 -15.12 -8.25
C GLU A 538 -24.74 -16.15 -8.33
N ASP A 539 -23.52 -15.68 -8.57
CA ASP A 539 -22.31 -16.51 -8.59
C ASP A 539 -22.04 -17.15 -7.23
N SER A 540 -22.31 -16.41 -6.14
CA SER A 540 -22.09 -16.83 -4.75
C SER A 540 -23.10 -17.84 -4.18
N ARG A 541 -24.04 -18.36 -4.99
CA ARG A 541 -25.15 -19.19 -4.49
C ARG A 541 -24.72 -20.50 -3.84
N ASP A 542 -23.58 -21.04 -4.25
CA ASP A 542 -23.00 -22.26 -3.66
C ASP A 542 -22.13 -21.96 -2.42
N GLY A 543 -21.97 -20.68 -2.09
CA GLY A 543 -21.20 -20.20 -0.94
C GLY A 543 -19.83 -19.60 -1.29
N LYS A 544 -19.44 -19.51 -2.56
CA LYS A 544 -18.17 -18.90 -3.02
C LYS A 544 -18.33 -18.23 -4.38
N ILE A 545 -17.43 -17.32 -4.72
CA ILE A 545 -17.34 -16.76 -6.08
C ILE A 545 -16.48 -17.70 -6.93
N ASP A 546 -16.96 -18.01 -8.14
CA ASP A 546 -16.32 -18.94 -9.07
C ASP A 546 -15.96 -18.31 -10.41
N ASN A 547 -16.85 -17.43 -10.94
CA ASN A 547 -16.72 -16.89 -12.29
C ASN A 547 -16.21 -15.45 -12.31
N TYR A 548 -16.01 -14.84 -11.15
CA TYR A 548 -15.55 -13.46 -11.04
C TYR A 548 -14.32 -13.32 -10.13
N ALA A 549 -13.53 -12.28 -10.37
CA ALA A 549 -12.59 -11.76 -9.37
C ALA A 549 -13.09 -10.36 -8.96
N ALA A 550 -13.29 -10.13 -7.66
CA ALA A 550 -13.87 -8.88 -7.20
C ALA A 550 -13.15 -8.30 -5.98
N THR A 551 -13.00 -6.97 -5.99
CA THR A 551 -12.35 -6.20 -4.93
C THR A 551 -13.14 -4.93 -4.60
N ALA A 552 -12.99 -4.44 -3.38
CA ALA A 552 -13.60 -3.20 -2.90
C ALA A 552 -12.58 -2.32 -2.19
N GLY A 553 -12.62 -1.02 -2.48
CA GLY A 553 -11.82 0.01 -1.82
C GLY A 553 -12.62 0.73 -0.74
N PHE A 554 -11.94 1.10 0.35
CA PHE A 554 -12.49 1.87 1.47
C PHE A 554 -11.49 2.92 1.96
N THR A 555 -11.99 3.95 2.63
CA THR A 555 -11.15 4.85 3.42
C THR A 555 -11.14 4.36 4.86
N VAL A 556 -10.00 3.92 5.39
CA VAL A 556 -9.86 3.43 6.77
C VAL A 556 -9.09 4.47 7.60
N SER A 557 -9.62 4.87 8.76
CA SER A 557 -8.98 5.87 9.65
C SER A 557 -7.82 5.29 10.44
N SER A 558 -8.03 4.11 10.97
CA SER A 558 -7.06 3.33 11.72
C SER A 558 -7.48 1.87 11.69
N GLN A 559 -6.49 1.01 11.89
CA GLN A 559 -6.69 -0.42 12.03
C GLN A 559 -5.76 -0.94 13.10
N GLU A 560 -6.16 -1.99 13.78
CA GLU A 560 -5.34 -2.67 14.76
C GLU A 560 -4.85 -4.01 14.17
N VAL A 561 -3.55 -4.09 13.86
CA VAL A 561 -2.93 -5.31 13.36
C VAL A 561 -2.07 -5.89 14.49
N ASN A 562 -2.45 -7.06 15.01
CA ASN A 562 -1.70 -7.79 16.04
C ASN A 562 -1.33 -6.94 17.28
N GLY A 563 -2.31 -6.14 17.76
CA GLY A 563 -2.16 -5.28 18.94
C GLY A 563 -1.44 -3.94 18.67
N GLN A 564 -1.20 -3.60 17.40
CA GLN A 564 -0.65 -2.31 17.00
C GLN A 564 -1.67 -1.52 16.17
N VAL A 565 -2.00 -0.32 16.62
CA VAL A 565 -2.82 0.61 15.84
C VAL A 565 -1.95 1.31 14.81
N ILE A 566 -2.22 1.06 13.52
CA ILE A 566 -1.59 1.80 12.43
C ILE A 566 -2.58 2.83 11.87
N SER A 567 -2.07 3.99 11.46
CA SER A 567 -2.87 5.01 10.78
C SER A 567 -3.33 4.49 9.44
N GLY A 568 -4.63 4.55 9.17
CA GLY A 568 -5.19 4.04 7.92
C GLY A 568 -5.09 5.04 6.76
N GLY A 569 -5.57 4.60 5.61
CA GLY A 569 -5.67 5.37 4.37
C GLY A 569 -6.66 4.68 3.43
N GLY A 570 -6.46 4.82 2.12
CA GLY A 570 -7.14 3.95 1.17
C GLY A 570 -6.74 2.49 1.41
N HIS A 571 -7.71 1.59 1.54
CA HIS A 571 -7.50 0.17 1.76
C HIS A 571 -8.33 -0.66 0.78
N ALA A 572 -7.76 -1.73 0.24
CA ALA A 572 -8.42 -2.63 -0.70
C ALA A 572 -8.63 -4.01 -0.05
N LEU A 573 -9.85 -4.53 -0.19
CA LEU A 573 -10.26 -5.84 0.31
C LEU A 573 -10.75 -6.69 -0.87
N THR A 574 -10.61 -8.00 -0.73
CA THR A 574 -11.20 -8.98 -1.64
C THR A 574 -12.68 -9.17 -1.29
N ILE A 575 -13.56 -9.22 -2.30
CA ILE A 575 -14.93 -9.69 -2.10
C ILE A 575 -14.91 -11.21 -2.24
N VAL A 576 -15.24 -11.91 -1.16
CA VAL A 576 -15.20 -13.38 -1.08
C VAL A 576 -16.51 -13.98 -1.56
N LYS A 577 -17.62 -13.37 -1.15
CA LYS A 577 -18.98 -13.72 -1.60
C LYS A 577 -19.97 -12.62 -1.30
N VAL A 578 -21.11 -12.67 -1.98
CA VAL A 578 -22.27 -11.79 -1.73
C VAL A 578 -23.48 -12.66 -1.44
N THR A 579 -24.21 -12.34 -0.37
CA THR A 579 -25.45 -13.01 0.02
C THR A 579 -26.65 -12.10 -0.26
N ASP A 580 -27.85 -12.50 0.16
CA ASP A 580 -29.04 -11.66 0.03
C ASP A 580 -28.95 -10.35 0.81
N ASP A 581 -28.33 -10.40 2.00
CA ASP A 581 -28.31 -9.29 2.95
C ASP A 581 -26.92 -8.66 3.14
N GLU A 582 -25.86 -9.39 2.83
CA GLU A 582 -24.49 -9.04 3.25
C GLU A 582 -23.44 -9.27 2.16
N VAL A 583 -22.39 -8.44 2.18
CA VAL A 583 -21.13 -8.64 1.46
C VAL A 583 -20.08 -9.19 2.43
N VAL A 584 -19.44 -10.28 2.03
CA VAL A 584 -18.35 -10.90 2.79
C VAL A 584 -17.02 -10.53 2.14
N LEU A 585 -16.16 -9.91 2.93
CA LEU A 585 -14.87 -9.37 2.51
C LEU A 585 -13.73 -10.12 3.21
N SER A 586 -12.59 -10.21 2.56
CA SER A 586 -11.33 -10.67 3.17
C SER A 586 -10.30 -9.54 3.14
N ASN A 587 -9.65 -9.34 4.28
CA ASN A 587 -8.61 -8.33 4.43
C ASN A 587 -7.25 -8.99 4.21
N PRO A 588 -6.41 -8.51 3.27
CA PRO A 588 -5.11 -9.13 3.02
C PRO A 588 -4.18 -9.20 4.24
N TRP A 589 -4.39 -8.39 5.29
CA TRP A 589 -3.64 -8.50 6.56
C TRP A 589 -4.05 -9.68 7.44
N ASP A 590 -5.27 -10.19 7.27
CA ASP A 590 -5.79 -11.36 7.98
C ASP A 590 -6.75 -12.15 7.08
N PRO A 591 -6.21 -12.77 6.02
CA PRO A 591 -7.02 -13.35 4.94
C PRO A 591 -7.89 -14.52 5.42
N ASP A 592 -7.53 -15.16 6.53
CA ASP A 592 -8.26 -16.29 7.13
C ASP A 592 -9.60 -15.87 7.75
N THR A 593 -9.76 -14.58 8.02
CA THR A 593 -10.86 -14.08 8.83
C THR A 593 -11.72 -13.13 8.01
N ASN A 594 -12.92 -13.60 7.68
CA ASN A 594 -13.88 -12.78 6.96
C ASN A 594 -14.36 -11.57 7.78
N ILE A 595 -14.64 -10.50 7.05
CA ILE A 595 -15.36 -9.30 7.47
C ILE A 595 -16.73 -9.36 6.80
N THR A 596 -17.78 -9.02 7.53
CA THR A 596 -19.15 -9.02 7.00
C THR A 596 -19.73 -7.63 7.14
N MET A 597 -20.41 -7.17 6.09
CA MET A 597 -21.12 -5.91 6.07
C MET A 597 -22.49 -6.11 5.45
N THR A 598 -23.48 -5.35 5.92
CA THR A 598 -24.76 -5.27 5.20
C THR A 598 -24.55 -4.63 3.82
N ILE A 599 -25.37 -5.01 2.85
CA ILE A 599 -25.32 -4.43 1.48
C ILE A 599 -25.42 -2.90 1.53
N ASP A 600 -26.27 -2.35 2.39
CA ASP A 600 -26.46 -0.89 2.52
C ASP A 600 -25.21 -0.19 3.08
N GLU A 601 -24.59 -0.75 4.12
CA GLU A 601 -23.35 -0.21 4.67
C GLU A 601 -22.20 -0.28 3.68
N PHE A 602 -22.10 -1.41 2.95
CA PHE A 602 -21.10 -1.59 1.90
C PHE A 602 -21.25 -0.52 0.81
N LYS A 603 -22.45 -0.36 0.24
CA LYS A 603 -22.73 0.64 -0.82
C LYS A 603 -22.48 2.07 -0.33
N LYS A 604 -22.74 2.34 0.95
CA LYS A 604 -22.49 3.65 1.56
C LYS A 604 -21.00 3.94 1.71
N ALA A 605 -20.19 2.94 2.10
CA ALA A 605 -18.79 3.12 2.50
C ALA A 605 -17.76 2.85 1.39
N ALA A 606 -18.08 2.00 0.42
CA ALA A 606 -17.17 1.64 -0.66
C ALA A 606 -16.79 2.87 -1.50
N THR A 607 -15.49 3.07 -1.71
CA THR A 607 -14.93 4.15 -2.55
C THR A 607 -14.64 3.70 -3.98
N LEU A 608 -14.59 2.39 -4.19
CA LEU A 608 -14.36 1.73 -5.47
C LEU A 608 -14.87 0.28 -5.37
N VAL A 609 -15.53 -0.23 -6.39
CA VAL A 609 -15.75 -1.67 -6.55
C VAL A 609 -15.27 -2.06 -7.93
N THR A 610 -14.51 -3.14 -8.00
CA THR A 610 -13.95 -3.68 -9.24
C THR A 610 -14.36 -5.13 -9.34
N CYS A 611 -14.89 -5.52 -10.50
CA CYS A 611 -15.28 -6.90 -10.79
C CYS A 611 -14.78 -7.29 -12.18
N ILE A 612 -14.18 -8.45 -12.32
CA ILE A 612 -13.77 -9.01 -13.62
C ILE A 612 -14.47 -10.34 -13.82
N GLU A 613 -15.10 -10.53 -14.98
CA GLU A 613 -15.62 -11.83 -15.38
C GLU A 613 -14.47 -12.70 -15.92
N LEU A 614 -14.26 -13.85 -15.28
CA LEU A 614 -13.18 -14.79 -15.58
C LEU A 614 -13.63 -15.85 -16.60
N ASN A 615 -14.90 -16.21 -16.55
CA ASN A 615 -15.54 -17.12 -17.49
C ASN A 615 -16.67 -16.38 -18.20
N PRO A 616 -16.38 -15.43 -19.11
CA PRO A 616 -17.43 -14.93 -19.96
C PRO A 616 -18.02 -16.13 -20.68
N GLN A 617 -19.28 -16.47 -20.39
CA GLN A 617 -20.00 -17.45 -21.18
C GLN A 617 -19.77 -17.09 -22.65
N GLU A 618 -19.66 -18.08 -23.54
CA GLU A 618 -19.79 -17.85 -24.99
C GLU A 618 -21.17 -17.25 -25.29
N GLN A 619 -21.38 -15.99 -24.95
CA GLN A 619 -22.53 -15.21 -25.32
C GLN A 619 -22.29 -14.76 -26.75
N ALA A 620 -22.52 -15.71 -27.65
CA ALA A 620 -22.84 -15.42 -29.03
C ALA A 620 -23.97 -14.38 -29.06
N GLN A 621 -23.61 -13.18 -29.53
CA GLN A 621 -24.48 -12.24 -30.24
C GLN A 621 -25.96 -12.23 -29.80
N SER A 622 -26.28 -11.44 -28.78
CA SER A 622 -27.60 -10.80 -28.73
C SER A 622 -27.50 -9.37 -28.22
N ASN A 623 -27.17 -8.46 -29.14
CA ASN A 623 -27.60 -7.07 -29.03
C ASN A 623 -27.78 -6.49 -30.43
N GLN A 624 -28.89 -6.86 -31.07
CA GLN A 624 -29.60 -5.93 -31.94
C GLN A 624 -31.10 -5.95 -31.65
N ASN A 625 -31.56 -4.77 -31.24
CA ASN A 625 -32.90 -4.21 -31.40
C ASN A 625 -34.04 -4.78 -30.54
N ASN A 626 -34.27 -4.08 -29.44
CA ASN A 626 -35.60 -3.92 -28.86
C ASN A 626 -36.55 -3.27 -29.89
N SER A 627 -37.51 -4.04 -30.40
CA SER A 627 -38.84 -3.52 -30.73
C SER A 627 -39.88 -4.62 -30.50
N ASN A 628 -40.93 -4.27 -29.77
CA ASN A 628 -42.03 -5.13 -29.38
C ASN A 628 -42.77 -5.70 -30.60
N ASP A 629 -42.82 -7.02 -30.77
CA ASP A 629 -44.00 -7.68 -31.33
C ASP A 629 -44.05 -9.18 -30.96
N THR A 630 -45.19 -9.63 -30.42
CA THR A 630 -45.36 -10.97 -29.83
C THR A 630 -45.88 -11.99 -30.86
N GLY A 631 -45.52 -11.83 -32.14
CA GLY A 631 -45.92 -12.71 -33.25
C GLY A 631 -44.82 -13.62 -33.82
N GLY A 632 -43.54 -13.40 -33.49
CA GLY A 632 -42.41 -14.07 -34.17
C GLY A 632 -41.92 -15.41 -33.60
N LYS A 633 -42.42 -15.85 -32.44
CA LYS A 633 -41.85 -16.99 -31.69
C LYS A 633 -42.07 -18.37 -32.31
N ILE A 634 -43.05 -18.54 -33.21
CA ILE A 634 -43.33 -19.84 -33.85
C ILE A 634 -42.53 -19.99 -35.16
N GLN A 635 -42.26 -18.90 -35.87
CA GLN A 635 -41.44 -18.91 -37.09
C GLN A 635 -39.95 -19.14 -36.77
N SER A 636 -39.46 -18.64 -35.63
CA SER A 636 -38.06 -18.81 -35.20
C SER A 636 -37.74 -20.19 -34.62
N LEU A 637 -38.75 -20.95 -34.18
CA LEU A 637 -38.58 -22.35 -33.78
C LEU A 637 -38.39 -23.29 -34.98
N LEU A 638 -38.99 -22.97 -36.13
CA LEU A 638 -38.84 -23.76 -37.37
C LEU A 638 -37.52 -23.49 -38.11
N SER A 639 -36.90 -22.32 -37.93
CA SER A 639 -35.57 -22.02 -38.49
C SER A 639 -34.41 -22.56 -37.66
N ARG A 640 -34.61 -22.80 -36.36
CA ARG A 640 -33.56 -23.30 -35.42
C ARG A 640 -33.21 -24.78 -35.59
N ILE A 641 -33.99 -25.56 -36.34
CA ILE A 641 -33.70 -26.99 -36.56
C ILE A 641 -32.68 -27.20 -37.70
N ASN A 642 -32.37 -26.17 -38.50
CA ASN A 642 -31.55 -26.33 -39.72
C ASN A 642 -30.18 -25.64 -39.74
N SER A 643 -29.68 -25.09 -38.62
CA SER A 643 -28.36 -24.44 -38.59
C SER A 643 -27.62 -24.63 -37.27
N GLN A 644 -26.91 -25.75 -37.16
CA GLN A 644 -25.81 -25.92 -36.20
C GLN A 644 -24.50 -26.13 -36.97
N GLN A 645 -23.79 -25.04 -37.22
CA GLN A 645 -22.34 -25.02 -37.46
C GLN A 645 -21.81 -23.79 -36.70
N PRO A 646 -20.78 -23.92 -35.85
CA PRO A 646 -20.18 -22.79 -35.15
C PRO A 646 -19.56 -21.80 -36.14
N SER A 647 -19.67 -20.50 -35.84
CA SER A 647 -19.09 -19.43 -36.66
C SER A 647 -17.57 -19.46 -36.56
N ARG A 648 -16.90 -19.90 -37.62
CA ARG A 648 -15.43 -19.93 -37.70
C ARG A 648 -14.88 -18.52 -37.99
N PRO A 649 -13.67 -18.18 -37.52
CA PRO A 649 -13.04 -16.90 -37.84
C PRO A 649 -12.81 -16.77 -39.35
N VAL A 650 -13.22 -15.63 -39.91
CA VAL A 650 -13.09 -15.31 -41.34
C VAL A 650 -12.00 -14.26 -41.50
N LEU A 651 -11.07 -14.48 -42.43
CA LEU A 651 -10.05 -13.51 -42.81
C LEU A 651 -10.21 -13.14 -44.29
N THR A 652 -10.13 -11.85 -44.63
CA THR A 652 -10.09 -11.41 -46.03
C THR A 652 -8.63 -11.21 -46.44
N SER A 653 -8.18 -11.89 -47.49
CA SER A 653 -6.82 -11.70 -48.01
C SER A 653 -6.70 -10.35 -48.72
N GLU A 654 -5.79 -9.46 -48.31
CA GLU A 654 -5.64 -8.12 -48.91
C GLU A 654 -4.94 -8.15 -50.28
N GLN A 655 -4.14 -9.17 -50.55
CA GLN A 655 -3.35 -9.33 -51.77
C GLN A 655 -3.29 -10.82 -52.16
N ARG A 656 -3.06 -11.11 -53.44
CA ARG A 656 -2.89 -12.50 -53.88
C ARG A 656 -1.71 -13.13 -53.15
N GLU A 657 -1.95 -14.21 -52.41
CA GLU A 657 -0.95 -14.83 -51.53
C GLU A 657 -0.81 -16.32 -51.80
N ASN A 658 0.43 -16.82 -51.83
CA ASN A 658 0.72 -18.25 -51.91
C ASN A 658 0.25 -18.95 -50.62
N LEU A 659 -0.49 -20.05 -50.76
CA LEU A 659 -1.14 -20.73 -49.63
C LEU A 659 -0.13 -21.31 -48.62
N ILE A 660 1.08 -21.67 -49.06
CA ILE A 660 2.15 -22.15 -48.17
C ILE A 660 2.69 -20.99 -47.34
N SER A 661 2.93 -19.82 -47.97
CA SER A 661 3.34 -18.61 -47.25
C SER A 661 2.28 -18.18 -46.24
N PHE A 662 1.01 -18.26 -46.62
CA PHE A 662 -0.12 -18.02 -45.72
C PHE A 662 -0.09 -18.97 -44.52
N ALA A 663 0.03 -20.29 -44.76
CA ALA A 663 0.07 -21.28 -43.69
C ALA A 663 1.24 -21.07 -42.72
N HIS A 664 2.44 -20.74 -43.24
CA HIS A 664 3.60 -20.43 -42.40
C HIS A 664 3.36 -19.21 -41.51
N ARG A 665 2.79 -18.14 -42.07
CA ARG A 665 2.46 -16.91 -41.33
C ARG A 665 1.39 -17.18 -40.28
N TYR A 666 0.34 -17.91 -40.64
CA TYR A 666 -0.75 -18.27 -39.75
C TYR A 666 -0.26 -19.12 -38.57
N ILE A 667 0.62 -20.11 -38.81
CA ILE A 667 1.24 -20.92 -37.75
C ILE A 667 2.13 -20.06 -36.84
N ALA A 668 2.95 -19.17 -37.42
CA ALA A 668 3.83 -18.30 -36.66
C ALA A 668 3.07 -17.30 -35.77
N GLN A 669 1.91 -16.81 -36.23
CA GLN A 669 1.03 -15.93 -35.44
C GLN A 669 0.46 -16.61 -34.18
N HIS A 670 0.44 -17.95 -34.15
CA HIS A 670 0.02 -18.75 -32.99
C HIS A 670 1.21 -19.24 -32.16
N GLY A 671 2.39 -18.65 -32.32
CA GLY A 671 3.58 -18.97 -31.51
C GLY A 671 4.20 -20.35 -31.81
N ILE A 672 3.78 -21.03 -32.87
CA ILE A 672 4.26 -22.37 -33.22
C ILE A 672 5.34 -22.26 -34.30
N THR A 673 6.41 -23.06 -34.19
CA THR A 673 7.43 -23.15 -35.24
C THR A 673 6.88 -23.96 -36.44
N PRO A 674 6.86 -23.40 -37.66
CA PRO A 674 6.37 -24.13 -38.84
C PRO A 674 7.20 -25.39 -39.10
N SER A 675 6.53 -26.53 -39.17
CA SER A 675 7.08 -27.83 -39.54
C SER A 675 6.37 -28.35 -40.78
N LYS A 676 7.00 -29.28 -41.52
CA LYS A 676 6.35 -29.86 -42.71
C LYS A 676 4.99 -30.51 -42.38
N ALA A 677 4.85 -31.07 -41.18
CA ALA A 677 3.64 -31.74 -40.75
C ALA A 677 2.48 -30.77 -40.44
N ASN A 678 2.72 -29.73 -39.63
CA ASN A 678 1.65 -28.77 -39.28
C ASN A 678 1.26 -27.88 -40.48
N VAL A 679 2.22 -27.50 -41.33
CA VAL A 679 1.94 -26.78 -42.58
C VAL A 679 1.03 -27.62 -43.47
N GLN A 680 1.28 -28.93 -43.62
CA GLN A 680 0.43 -29.78 -44.45
C GLN A 680 -0.99 -29.94 -43.87
N LYS A 681 -1.14 -30.04 -42.55
CA LYS A 681 -2.46 -30.10 -41.91
C LYS A 681 -3.27 -28.81 -42.15
N ILE A 682 -2.64 -27.66 -41.95
CA ILE A 682 -3.25 -26.34 -42.20
C ILE A 682 -3.64 -26.19 -43.67
N LEU A 683 -2.78 -26.60 -44.61
CA LEU A 683 -3.08 -26.56 -46.03
C LEU A 683 -4.29 -27.44 -46.40
N ASN A 684 -4.42 -28.62 -45.79
CA ASN A 684 -5.55 -29.51 -46.02
C ASN A 684 -6.84 -28.90 -45.46
N ALA A 685 -6.79 -28.40 -44.21
CA ALA A 685 -7.94 -27.78 -43.57
C ALA A 685 -8.41 -26.51 -44.32
N LEU A 686 -7.48 -25.68 -44.79
CA LEU A 686 -7.80 -24.51 -45.61
C LEU A 686 -8.47 -24.89 -46.93
N ARG A 687 -8.06 -25.99 -47.58
CA ARG A 687 -8.74 -26.48 -48.79
C ARG A 687 -10.16 -26.97 -48.51
N GLU A 688 -10.33 -27.72 -47.42
CA GLU A 688 -11.63 -28.27 -47.03
C GLU A 688 -12.62 -27.16 -46.64
N LEU A 689 -12.13 -26.14 -45.95
CA LEU A 689 -12.94 -25.03 -45.47
C LEU A 689 -13.25 -23.98 -46.53
N ASN A 690 -12.45 -23.92 -47.59
CA ASN A 690 -12.48 -22.87 -48.60
C ASN A 690 -12.40 -23.43 -50.03
N PRO A 691 -13.27 -24.39 -50.42
CA PRO A 691 -13.15 -25.11 -51.68
C PRO A 691 -13.21 -24.20 -52.90
N ASP A 692 -13.94 -23.08 -52.81
CA ASP A 692 -14.10 -22.13 -53.92
C ASP A 692 -13.04 -21.01 -53.93
N ALA A 693 -12.37 -20.80 -52.81
CA ALA A 693 -11.45 -19.69 -52.57
C ALA A 693 -9.98 -20.07 -52.81
N VAL A 694 -9.61 -21.35 -52.63
CA VAL A 694 -8.28 -21.85 -52.96
C VAL A 694 -8.19 -22.15 -54.47
N LYS A 695 -7.31 -21.45 -55.17
CA LYS A 695 -7.05 -21.66 -56.60
C LYS A 695 -5.71 -22.36 -56.83
N THR A 696 -5.59 -23.08 -57.94
CA THR A 696 -4.33 -23.73 -58.36
C THR A 696 -3.92 -23.22 -59.75
N GLU A 697 -2.71 -22.71 -59.87
CA GLU A 697 -2.12 -22.23 -61.13
C GLU A 697 -0.66 -22.68 -61.15
N ASN A 698 -0.23 -23.30 -62.25
CA ASN A 698 1.12 -23.84 -62.42
C ASN A 698 1.58 -24.81 -61.32
N GLY A 699 0.65 -25.52 -60.67
CA GLY A 699 0.94 -26.47 -59.60
C GLY A 699 1.13 -25.84 -58.21
N GLU A 700 1.04 -24.51 -58.11
CA GLU A 700 1.02 -23.78 -56.85
C GLU A 700 -0.39 -23.37 -56.46
N MET A 701 -0.65 -23.32 -55.15
CA MET A 701 -1.92 -22.88 -54.61
C MET A 701 -1.85 -21.46 -54.08
N TYR A 702 -2.92 -20.70 -54.29
CA TYR A 702 -3.00 -19.33 -53.84
C TYR A 702 -4.44 -18.94 -53.45
N LEU A 703 -4.53 -17.83 -52.72
CA LEU A 703 -5.75 -17.10 -52.42
C LEU A 703 -5.75 -15.81 -53.24
N ASP A 704 -6.86 -15.47 -53.88
CA ASP A 704 -7.00 -14.20 -54.59
C ASP A 704 -7.26 -13.05 -53.61
N ALA A 705 -6.82 -11.84 -53.97
CA ALA A 705 -7.10 -10.65 -53.18
C ALA A 705 -8.62 -10.41 -53.05
N GLY A 706 -9.05 -10.00 -51.87
CA GLY A 706 -10.46 -9.80 -51.52
C GLY A 706 -11.24 -11.07 -51.20
N THR A 707 -10.60 -12.24 -51.19
CA THR A 707 -11.27 -13.51 -50.87
C THR A 707 -11.42 -13.66 -49.36
N GLU A 708 -12.65 -13.89 -48.90
CA GLU A 708 -12.93 -14.32 -47.53
C GLU A 708 -12.59 -15.80 -47.36
N ILE A 709 -11.80 -16.12 -46.33
CA ILE A 709 -11.41 -17.47 -45.99
C ILE A 709 -11.83 -17.82 -44.56
N ASN A 710 -12.49 -18.95 -44.39
CA ASN A 710 -12.71 -19.61 -43.12
C ASN A 710 -11.38 -20.20 -42.64
N LEU A 711 -10.93 -19.76 -41.47
CA LEU A 711 -9.72 -20.30 -40.86
C LEU A 711 -10.05 -21.59 -40.10
N PRO A 712 -9.17 -22.60 -40.15
CA PRO A 712 -9.31 -23.75 -39.28
C PRO A 712 -9.10 -23.34 -37.82
N ASP A 713 -9.77 -24.03 -36.90
CA ASP A 713 -9.42 -23.92 -35.48
C ASP A 713 -8.05 -24.57 -35.27
N PHE A 714 -7.21 -23.93 -34.47
CA PHE A 714 -5.89 -24.48 -34.15
C PHE A 714 -6.00 -25.70 -33.22
N ASP A 715 -7.08 -25.78 -32.42
CA ASP A 715 -7.36 -26.94 -31.57
C ASP A 715 -7.81 -28.17 -32.38
N ASP A 716 -8.28 -27.98 -33.63
CA ASP A 716 -8.67 -29.05 -34.56
C ASP A 716 -7.48 -29.66 -35.34
N ILE A 717 -6.26 -29.11 -35.19
CA ILE A 717 -5.07 -29.40 -36.03
C ILE A 717 -3.90 -29.97 -35.23
#